data_AF-A0A6M7UMC0-F1
#
_entry.id   AF-A0A6M7UMC0-F1
#
_cell.length_a   1.000
_cell.length_b   1.000
_cell.length_c   1.000
_cell.angle_alpha   90.00
_cell.angle_beta   90.00
_cell.angle_gamma   90.00
#
_symmetry.space_group_name_H-M   'P 1'
#
loop_
_entity.id
_entity.type
_entity.pdbx_description
1 polymer ?
#
loop_
_entity_poly.entity_id
_entity_poly.type
_entity_poly.pdbx_seq_one_letter_code
_entity_poly.pdbx_strand_id
1 'polypeptide(L)'
;MIRRFGSDRRGNYALMTVLATVPLMGGLALGVDYTEMVRQRQNTLNALDAAGIATAQQIVAGASDADAKAYAKNFFETNLQHIDPANTSLAVTLPNSNAGGGTLKLCSTLTYKPYFLPTAKLLVGGSATNSDISFGTCSEVRLKNTLEVSLVLDNSRSMTDLGKGSNKVRFDLLKDAAKQLVDQLAGQAQMMKQVTKPVQFSLVPFAASVNVGPDNATASWMDTTGISPIHHENFDWASMSSTYSSTKYAQNIAGVWYAKGSGWDATQKDLPLTRFSIYNQMKRTATATYVAQFKCTATYSNGSCRTWQSGYNYTYGSVASWGGCVESRPYPYNINDTAASTATPATMFVPMFAPDETDLTDSNNAPRPANNNWLADGSTGNSAARQSYMPKYFTAPGTTVTPAYGMNAGPNTSCSTTAITPLTDVSTTTGATAVKGAIDAMAADGATNVPEGMAWGWRTLSSTAPFTDGRAETERGNDKVLIVLTDGANTYYTPTSVVAQTYSGTNWNYGGNDLAASKAIYSSLGYILPFSNGYTYGRMFLGTSANVSKSDYSNPNYTKAMNEHFTTLCNNAKAANIMVMTIALDLDATKTAEKTQMDALKACSSDSRFSKDPTDPSKPMKLFWNSTGATLSDDFKAIGNELSNLRIVS
;
A
#
# COMPACT_ATOMS: atom_id res chain seq x y z
N MET A 1 -106.35 4.78 1.70
CA MET A 1 -105.15 3.92 1.82
C MET A 1 -103.85 4.67 1.54
N ILE A 2 -103.74 5.56 0.53
CA ILE A 2 -102.51 6.31 0.22
C ILE A 2 -102.04 7.24 1.35
N ARG A 3 -102.97 7.87 2.10
CA ARG A 3 -102.65 8.69 3.29
C ARG A 3 -102.07 7.91 4.48
N ARG A 4 -102.29 6.58 4.57
CA ARG A 4 -101.71 5.72 5.63
C ARG A 4 -100.29 5.25 5.29
N PHE A 5 -99.90 5.26 4.02
CA PHE A 5 -98.56 4.88 3.57
C PHE A 5 -97.53 5.97 3.88
N GLY A 6 -97.89 7.25 3.77
CA GLY A 6 -97.02 8.37 4.13
C GLY A 6 -96.76 8.54 5.64
N SER A 7 -97.55 7.89 6.50
CA SER A 7 -97.42 7.97 7.96
C SER A 7 -96.80 6.71 8.60
N ASP A 8 -96.46 5.69 7.80
CA ASP A 8 -95.95 4.42 8.32
C ASP A 8 -94.45 4.51 8.62
N ARG A 9 -94.11 4.57 9.92
CA ARG A 9 -92.73 4.69 10.40
C ARG A 9 -91.99 3.35 10.47
N ARG A 10 -92.65 2.22 10.18
CA ARG A 10 -92.04 0.87 10.31
C ARG A 10 -91.03 0.55 9.20
N GLY A 11 -91.03 1.30 8.09
CA GLY A 11 -90.04 1.17 7.00
C GLY A 11 -88.87 2.16 7.05
N ASN A 12 -88.85 3.07 8.03
CA ASN A 12 -87.84 4.15 8.09
C ASN A 12 -86.42 3.62 8.33
N TYR A 13 -86.29 2.53 9.09
CA TYR A 13 -84.99 1.89 9.32
C TYR A 13 -84.43 1.26 8.04
N ALA A 14 -85.28 0.61 7.23
CA ALA A 14 -84.87 0.03 5.95
C ALA A 14 -84.44 1.12 4.95
N LEU A 15 -85.17 2.24 4.88
CA LEU A 15 -84.84 3.40 4.03
C LEU A 15 -83.52 4.06 4.46
N MET A 16 -83.32 4.31 5.76
CA MET A 16 -82.05 4.86 6.26
C MET A 16 -80.88 3.89 6.08
N THR A 17 -81.11 2.58 6.24
CA THR A 17 -80.08 1.56 6.01
C THR A 17 -79.67 1.53 4.54
N VAL A 18 -80.62 1.54 3.60
CA VAL A 18 -80.31 1.59 2.16
C VAL A 18 -79.54 2.86 1.80
N LEU A 19 -79.92 4.02 2.36
CA LEU A 19 -79.21 5.28 2.14
C LEU A 19 -77.80 5.28 2.74
N ALA A 20 -77.59 4.61 3.89
CA ALA A 20 -76.27 4.50 4.54
C ALA A 20 -75.36 3.45 3.90
N THR A 21 -75.91 2.41 3.28
CA THR A 21 -75.13 1.36 2.59
C THR A 21 -74.39 1.90 1.38
N VAL A 22 -74.95 2.87 0.65
CA VAL A 22 -74.31 3.47 -0.54
C VAL A 22 -72.95 4.13 -0.20
N PRO A 23 -72.82 5.05 0.77
CA PRO A 23 -71.53 5.62 1.12
C PRO A 23 -70.58 4.61 1.78
N LEU A 24 -71.08 3.62 2.53
CA LEU A 24 -70.25 2.55 3.11
C LEU A 24 -69.62 1.67 2.03
N MET A 25 -70.40 1.23 1.04
CA MET A 25 -69.90 0.46 -0.11
C MET A 25 -68.98 1.30 -0.98
N GLY A 26 -69.27 2.59 -1.16
CA GLY A 26 -68.39 3.53 -1.85
C GLY A 26 -67.02 3.66 -1.14
N GLY A 27 -67.02 3.74 0.19
CA GLY A 27 -65.79 3.76 0.99
C GLY A 27 -64.97 2.48 0.86
N LEU A 28 -65.62 1.31 0.90
CA LEU A 28 -64.95 0.02 0.67
C LEU A 28 -64.35 -0.08 -0.73
N ALA A 29 -65.11 0.34 -1.75
CA ALA A 29 -64.67 0.30 -3.15
C ALA A 29 -63.44 1.18 -3.41
N LEU A 30 -63.42 2.40 -2.86
CA LEU A 30 -62.24 3.28 -2.91
C LEU A 30 -61.07 2.71 -2.10
N GLY A 31 -61.34 2.03 -0.99
CA GLY A 31 -60.32 1.34 -0.19
C GLY A 31 -59.64 0.20 -0.96
N VAL A 32 -60.40 -0.56 -1.74
CA VAL A 32 -59.86 -1.61 -2.63
C VAL A 32 -58.99 -1.01 -3.73
N ASP A 33 -59.49 0.01 -4.44
CA ASP A 33 -58.72 0.70 -5.49
C ASP A 33 -57.43 1.32 -4.91
N TYR A 34 -57.48 1.92 -3.72
CA TYR A 34 -56.30 2.47 -3.05
C TYR A 34 -55.28 1.39 -2.69
N THR A 35 -55.74 0.24 -2.17
CA THR A 35 -54.86 -0.86 -1.76
C THR A 35 -54.17 -1.49 -2.98
N GLU A 36 -54.91 -1.70 -4.06
CA GLU A 36 -54.36 -2.23 -5.32
C GLU A 36 -53.40 -1.25 -5.99
N MET A 37 -53.73 0.05 -5.98
CA MET A 37 -52.84 1.10 -6.48
C MET A 37 -51.50 1.12 -5.73
N VAL A 38 -51.53 1.06 -4.39
CA VAL A 38 -50.31 1.01 -3.56
C VAL A 38 -49.53 -0.29 -3.83
N ARG A 39 -50.22 -1.42 -3.96
CA ARG A 39 -49.58 -2.72 -4.26
C ARG A 39 -48.88 -2.70 -5.61
N GLN A 40 -49.54 -2.21 -6.67
CA GLN A 40 -48.93 -2.12 -8.00
C GLN A 40 -47.75 -1.15 -8.01
N ARG A 41 -47.86 -0.01 -7.33
CA ARG A 41 -46.73 0.93 -7.19
C ARG A 41 -45.51 0.26 -6.53
N GLN A 42 -45.72 -0.50 -5.46
CA GLN A 42 -44.63 -1.20 -4.78
C GLN A 42 -44.02 -2.31 -5.66
N ASN A 43 -44.85 -3.07 -6.38
CA ASN A 43 -44.37 -4.10 -7.30
C ASN A 43 -43.56 -3.50 -8.45
N THR A 44 -43.98 -2.36 -9.01
CA THR A 44 -43.23 -1.65 -10.04
C THR A 44 -41.88 -1.15 -9.52
N LEU A 45 -41.83 -0.62 -8.29
CA LEU A 45 -40.56 -0.22 -7.65
C LEU A 45 -39.61 -1.41 -7.47
N ASN A 46 -40.11 -2.53 -6.93
CA ASN A 46 -39.30 -3.74 -6.73
C ASN A 46 -38.79 -4.29 -8.08
N ALA A 47 -39.62 -4.27 -9.13
CA ALA A 47 -39.22 -4.68 -10.48
C ALA A 47 -38.17 -3.74 -11.08
N LEU A 48 -38.29 -2.42 -10.85
CA LEU A 48 -37.31 -1.41 -11.24
C LEU A 48 -35.95 -1.64 -10.56
N ASP A 49 -35.95 -1.87 -9.24
CA ASP A 49 -34.72 -2.09 -8.48
C ASP A 49 -34.01 -3.37 -8.94
N ALA A 50 -34.76 -4.47 -9.10
CA ALA A 50 -34.20 -5.73 -9.59
C ALA A 50 -33.65 -5.59 -11.03
N ALA A 51 -34.38 -4.91 -11.91
CA ALA A 51 -33.91 -4.62 -13.27
C ALA A 51 -32.69 -3.70 -13.29
N GLY A 52 -32.63 -2.71 -12.40
CA GLY A 52 -31.49 -1.80 -12.26
C GLY A 52 -30.21 -2.56 -11.91
N ILE A 53 -30.26 -3.44 -10.90
CA ILE A 53 -29.10 -4.23 -10.47
C ILE A 53 -28.67 -5.22 -11.56
N ALA A 54 -29.62 -5.95 -12.16
CA ALA A 54 -29.31 -6.95 -13.18
C ALA A 54 -28.72 -6.29 -14.46
N THR A 55 -29.23 -5.12 -14.83
CA THR A 55 -28.69 -4.32 -15.95
C THR A 55 -27.32 -3.76 -15.62
N ALA A 56 -27.11 -3.27 -14.39
CA ALA A 56 -25.80 -2.82 -13.92
C ALA A 56 -24.75 -3.94 -14.04
N GLN A 57 -25.09 -5.18 -13.68
CA GLN A 57 -24.22 -6.33 -13.88
C GLN A 57 -23.87 -6.59 -15.35
N GLN A 58 -24.84 -6.50 -16.26
CA GLN A 58 -24.60 -6.67 -17.71
C GLN A 58 -23.70 -5.57 -18.28
N ILE A 59 -23.89 -4.32 -17.83
CA ILE A 59 -23.01 -3.20 -18.21
C ILE A 59 -21.59 -3.45 -17.72
N VAL A 60 -21.41 -3.90 -16.47
CA VAL A 60 -20.09 -4.26 -15.91
C VAL A 60 -19.47 -5.45 -16.66
N ALA A 61 -20.28 -6.39 -17.15
CA ALA A 61 -19.85 -7.52 -17.97
C ALA A 61 -19.51 -7.14 -19.43
N GLY A 62 -19.67 -5.88 -19.82
CA GLY A 62 -19.30 -5.37 -21.14
C GLY A 62 -20.39 -5.45 -22.21
N ALA A 63 -21.67 -5.54 -21.81
CA ALA A 63 -22.79 -5.44 -22.74
C ALA A 63 -22.78 -4.10 -23.48
N SER A 64 -23.17 -4.09 -24.76
CA SER A 64 -23.33 -2.85 -25.50
C SER A 64 -24.48 -2.01 -24.93
N ASP A 65 -24.46 -0.69 -25.15
CA ASP A 65 -25.55 0.21 -24.73
C ASP A 65 -26.93 -0.25 -25.22
N ALA A 66 -26.99 -0.84 -26.41
CA ALA A 66 -28.22 -1.39 -26.99
C ALA A 66 -28.67 -2.66 -26.24
N ASP A 67 -27.75 -3.58 -25.96
CA ASP A 67 -28.03 -4.83 -25.26
C ASP A 67 -28.42 -4.56 -23.79
N ALA A 68 -27.76 -3.61 -23.13
CA ALA A 68 -28.07 -3.22 -21.77
C ALA A 68 -29.49 -2.64 -21.65
N LYS A 69 -29.90 -1.77 -22.60
CA LYS A 69 -31.28 -1.23 -22.64
C LYS A 69 -32.31 -2.32 -22.94
N ALA A 70 -32.00 -3.24 -23.85
CA ALA A 70 -32.88 -4.36 -24.18
C ALA A 70 -33.04 -5.31 -22.99
N TYR A 71 -31.95 -5.61 -22.30
CA TYR A 71 -31.93 -6.44 -21.10
C TYR A 71 -32.72 -5.79 -19.96
N ALA A 72 -32.52 -4.50 -19.70
CA ALA A 72 -33.26 -3.74 -18.70
C ALA A 72 -34.77 -3.82 -18.93
N LYS A 73 -35.21 -3.63 -20.18
CA LYS A 73 -36.62 -3.71 -20.57
C LYS A 73 -37.17 -5.12 -20.34
N ASN A 74 -36.49 -6.15 -20.83
CA ASN A 74 -36.95 -7.54 -20.69
C ASN A 74 -37.01 -7.96 -19.22
N PHE A 75 -35.97 -7.65 -18.45
CA PHE A 75 -35.92 -7.98 -17.02
C PHE A 75 -37.02 -7.24 -16.24
N PHE A 76 -37.22 -5.94 -16.50
CA PHE A 76 -38.29 -5.17 -15.89
C PHE A 76 -39.67 -5.76 -16.22
N GLU A 77 -39.97 -6.01 -17.49
CA GLU A 77 -41.26 -6.54 -17.95
C GLU A 77 -41.55 -7.94 -17.39
N THR A 78 -40.51 -8.78 -17.23
CA THR A 78 -40.64 -10.12 -16.63
C THR A 78 -40.94 -10.06 -15.13
N ASN A 79 -40.46 -9.03 -14.43
CA ASN A 79 -40.61 -8.90 -12.97
C ASN A 79 -41.83 -8.06 -12.53
N LEU A 80 -42.67 -7.61 -13.47
CA LEU A 80 -43.91 -6.86 -13.19
C LEU A 80 -45.03 -7.69 -12.51
N GLN A 81 -44.82 -8.99 -12.31
CA GLN A 81 -45.77 -9.93 -11.70
C GLN A 81 -47.15 -9.90 -12.38
N HIS A 82 -48.16 -9.28 -11.74
CA HIS A 82 -49.55 -9.22 -12.19
C HIS A 82 -49.90 -7.93 -12.96
N ILE A 83 -48.91 -7.06 -13.21
CA ILE A 83 -49.10 -5.81 -13.93
C ILE A 83 -48.84 -6.06 -15.42
N ASP A 84 -49.79 -5.67 -16.27
CA ASP A 84 -49.62 -5.74 -17.72
C ASP A 84 -48.52 -4.74 -18.17
N PRO A 85 -47.45 -5.21 -18.85
CA PRO A 85 -46.39 -4.35 -19.38
C PRO A 85 -46.90 -3.18 -20.23
N ALA A 86 -48.02 -3.33 -20.92
CA ALA A 86 -48.61 -2.28 -21.76
C ALA A 86 -49.07 -1.04 -20.96
N ASN A 87 -49.27 -1.18 -19.64
CA ASN A 87 -49.60 -0.06 -18.75
C ASN A 87 -48.36 0.59 -18.12
N THR A 88 -47.15 0.22 -18.55
CA THR A 88 -45.89 0.76 -18.06
C THR A 88 -45.03 1.30 -19.20
N SER A 89 -44.23 2.33 -18.91
CA SER A 89 -43.21 2.82 -19.86
C SER A 89 -41.87 2.99 -19.16
N LEU A 90 -40.83 2.27 -19.60
CA LEU A 90 -39.49 2.32 -19.02
C LEU A 90 -38.57 3.26 -19.81
N ALA A 91 -37.95 4.22 -19.11
CA ALA A 91 -36.87 5.05 -19.60
C ALA A 91 -35.56 4.65 -18.90
N VAL A 92 -34.56 4.25 -19.70
CA VAL A 92 -33.24 3.84 -19.20
C VAL A 92 -32.22 4.89 -19.61
N THR A 93 -31.64 5.56 -18.61
CA THR A 93 -30.52 6.50 -18.79
C THR A 93 -29.24 5.77 -18.39
N LEU A 94 -28.40 5.51 -19.39
CA LEU A 94 -27.11 4.88 -19.17
C LEU A 94 -26.10 5.86 -18.56
N PRO A 95 -25.09 5.35 -17.84
CA PRO A 95 -24.05 6.17 -17.24
C PRO A 95 -23.29 6.97 -18.32
N ASN A 96 -23.27 8.30 -18.21
CA ASN A 96 -22.46 9.19 -19.04
C ASN A 96 -21.21 9.63 -18.27
N SER A 97 -20.08 9.73 -18.98
CA SER A 97 -18.70 9.84 -18.45
C SER A 97 -18.37 11.18 -17.78
N ASN A 98 -19.15 11.61 -16.80
CA ASN A 98 -18.82 12.76 -15.96
C ASN A 98 -18.24 12.27 -14.63
N ALA A 99 -16.95 12.54 -14.43
CA ALA A 99 -16.13 12.38 -13.22
C ALA A 99 -16.78 11.64 -12.01
N GLY A 100 -16.34 10.41 -11.74
CA GLY A 100 -16.56 9.74 -10.44
C GLY A 100 -17.67 8.67 -10.38
N GLY A 101 -17.93 7.97 -11.48
CA GLY A 101 -18.93 6.91 -11.50
C GLY A 101 -20.27 7.40 -12.01
N GLY A 102 -20.68 6.95 -13.19
CA GLY A 102 -21.98 7.33 -13.73
C GLY A 102 -23.11 6.57 -13.01
N THR A 103 -24.28 7.20 -12.95
CA THR A 103 -25.48 6.61 -12.32
C THR A 103 -26.34 6.00 -13.41
N LEU A 104 -26.63 4.70 -13.31
CA LEU A 104 -27.64 4.04 -14.12
C LEU A 104 -29.00 4.42 -13.52
N LYS A 105 -29.84 5.11 -14.29
CA LYS A 105 -31.17 5.55 -13.85
C LYS A 105 -32.24 4.89 -14.68
N LEU A 106 -33.08 4.09 -14.03
CA LEU A 106 -34.27 3.47 -14.62
C LEU A 106 -35.49 4.20 -14.07
N CYS A 107 -36.26 4.86 -14.92
CA CYS A 107 -37.52 5.47 -14.52
C CYS A 107 -38.67 4.79 -15.26
N SER A 108 -39.71 4.38 -14.53
CA SER A 108 -40.93 3.84 -15.10
C SER A 108 -42.14 4.69 -14.72
N THR A 109 -43.02 4.90 -15.71
CA THR A 109 -44.35 5.46 -15.50
C THR A 109 -45.37 4.32 -15.52
N LEU A 110 -46.02 4.07 -14.39
CA LEU A 110 -47.13 3.11 -14.27
C LEU A 110 -48.46 3.85 -14.43
N THR A 111 -49.34 3.36 -15.30
CA THR A 111 -50.72 3.85 -15.44
C THR A 111 -51.68 2.85 -14.81
N TYR A 112 -52.16 3.17 -13.60
CA TYR A 112 -53.15 2.37 -12.89
C TYR A 112 -54.57 2.71 -13.36
N LYS A 113 -55.36 1.67 -13.65
CA LYS A 113 -56.77 1.78 -14.07
C LYS A 113 -57.65 1.29 -12.91
N PRO A 114 -58.26 2.20 -12.12
CA PRO A 114 -59.06 1.82 -10.97
C PRO A 114 -60.35 1.10 -11.40
N TYR A 115 -60.81 0.14 -10.60
CA TYR A 115 -62.01 -0.64 -10.92
C TYR A 115 -63.29 0.11 -10.58
N PHE A 116 -63.30 0.87 -9.48
CA PHE A 116 -64.51 1.46 -8.92
C PHE A 116 -64.53 2.99 -8.94
N LEU A 117 -63.37 3.64 -9.05
CA LEU A 117 -63.26 5.11 -9.15
C LEU A 117 -64.10 5.73 -10.28
N PRO A 118 -64.14 5.21 -11.52
CA PRO A 118 -65.00 5.79 -12.56
C PRO A 118 -66.49 5.75 -12.19
N THR A 119 -66.95 4.66 -11.56
CA THR A 119 -68.32 4.53 -11.07
C THR A 119 -68.60 5.49 -9.91
N ALA A 120 -67.64 5.66 -8.99
CA ALA A 120 -67.74 6.63 -7.90
C ALA A 120 -67.81 8.08 -8.41
N LYS A 121 -67.02 8.43 -9.43
CA LYS A 121 -67.11 9.76 -10.09
C LYS A 121 -68.47 10.00 -10.72
N LEU A 122 -69.04 8.99 -11.38
CA LEU A 122 -70.39 9.08 -11.98
C LEU A 122 -71.47 9.32 -10.91
N LEU A 123 -71.37 8.64 -9.77
CA LEU A 123 -72.32 8.74 -8.64
C LEU A 123 -72.35 10.13 -7.98
N VAL A 124 -71.24 10.87 -8.03
CA VAL A 124 -71.13 12.23 -7.46
C VAL A 124 -71.40 13.32 -8.52
N GLY A 125 -71.90 12.94 -9.70
CA GLY A 125 -72.26 13.86 -10.78
C GLY A 125 -71.09 14.29 -11.67
N GLY A 126 -69.95 13.60 -11.60
CA GLY A 126 -68.81 13.79 -12.49
C GLY A 126 -68.85 12.91 -13.75
N SER A 127 -67.86 13.08 -14.63
CA SER A 127 -67.67 12.22 -15.81
C SER A 127 -66.75 11.03 -15.49
N ALA A 128 -67.07 9.86 -16.04
CA ALA A 128 -66.25 8.64 -15.96
C ALA A 128 -65.06 8.64 -16.95
N THR A 129 -64.92 9.66 -17.80
CA THR A 129 -63.83 9.77 -18.78
C THR A 129 -62.48 10.11 -18.10
N ASN A 130 -61.43 9.33 -18.39
CA ASN A 130 -60.08 9.43 -17.81
C ASN A 130 -60.04 9.36 -16.27
N SER A 131 -60.16 8.16 -15.72
CA SER A 131 -59.94 7.88 -14.29
C SER A 131 -58.59 7.22 -14.00
N ASP A 132 -57.76 7.04 -15.04
CA ASP A 132 -56.42 6.50 -14.94
C ASP A 132 -55.52 7.39 -14.07
N ILE A 133 -54.69 6.75 -13.25
CA ILE A 133 -53.75 7.42 -12.35
C ILE A 133 -52.33 7.01 -12.73
N SER A 134 -51.52 7.97 -13.13
CA SER A 134 -50.13 7.73 -13.51
C SER A 134 -49.16 8.02 -12.36
N PHE A 135 -48.20 7.12 -12.14
CA PHE A 135 -47.14 7.26 -11.14
C PHE A 135 -45.78 7.18 -11.80
N GLY A 136 -44.93 8.17 -11.55
CA GLY A 136 -43.51 8.12 -11.90
C GLY A 136 -42.71 7.48 -10.75
N THR A 137 -41.90 6.49 -11.07
CA THR A 137 -40.99 5.83 -10.12
C THR A 137 -39.62 5.72 -10.76
N CYS A 138 -38.55 5.92 -9.99
CA CYS A 138 -37.19 5.79 -10.49
C CYS A 138 -36.34 4.98 -9.51
N SER A 139 -35.47 4.15 -10.05
CA SER A 139 -34.38 3.47 -9.36
C SER A 139 -33.05 3.97 -9.91
N GLU A 140 -32.10 4.21 -9.02
CA GLU A 140 -30.77 4.72 -9.35
C GLU A 140 -29.72 3.75 -8.79
N VAL A 141 -28.96 3.12 -9.69
CA VAL A 141 -27.87 2.23 -9.35
C VAL A 141 -26.56 2.93 -9.67
N ARG A 142 -25.70 3.10 -8.67
CA ARG A 142 -24.39 3.73 -8.88
C ARG A 142 -23.35 2.66 -9.17
N LEU A 143 -22.75 2.72 -10.35
CA LEU A 143 -21.63 1.86 -10.68
C LEU A 143 -20.38 2.38 -9.98
N LYS A 144 -19.67 1.49 -9.27
CA LYS A 144 -18.30 1.78 -8.80
C LYS A 144 -17.37 1.57 -9.97
N ASN A 145 -16.69 2.63 -10.35
CA ASN A 145 -16.01 2.65 -11.63
C ASN A 145 -14.52 2.29 -11.52
N THR A 146 -13.91 2.37 -10.33
CA THR A 146 -12.45 2.31 -10.23
C THR A 146 -11.97 1.47 -9.04
N LEU A 147 -10.92 0.70 -9.29
CA LEU A 147 -10.27 -0.16 -8.31
C LEU A 147 -8.77 0.15 -8.29
N GLU A 148 -8.24 0.45 -7.11
CA GLU A 148 -6.82 0.68 -6.88
C GLU A 148 -6.29 -0.44 -5.99
N VAL A 149 -5.34 -1.23 -6.51
CA VAL A 149 -4.78 -2.39 -5.81
C VAL A 149 -3.30 -2.18 -5.53
N SER A 150 -2.89 -2.36 -4.28
CA SER A 150 -1.48 -2.40 -3.90
C SER A 150 -1.06 -3.83 -3.57
N LEU A 151 -0.15 -4.39 -4.37
CA LEU A 151 0.46 -5.70 -4.15
C LEU A 151 1.71 -5.51 -3.30
N VAL A 152 1.63 -5.90 -2.03
CA VAL A 152 2.73 -5.84 -1.06
C VAL A 152 3.32 -7.24 -0.96
N LEU A 153 4.46 -7.45 -1.62
CA LEU A 153 5.03 -8.77 -1.85
C LEU A 153 6.37 -8.95 -1.14
N ASP A 154 6.48 -10.03 -0.38
CA ASP A 154 7.66 -10.40 0.39
C ASP A 154 8.80 -10.89 -0.52
N ASN A 155 9.97 -10.28 -0.34
CA ASN A 155 11.22 -10.61 -1.02
C ASN A 155 12.25 -11.18 -0.04
N SER A 156 11.86 -11.62 1.16
CA SER A 156 12.81 -12.17 2.11
C SER A 156 13.46 -13.45 1.57
N ARG A 157 14.64 -13.78 2.12
CA ARG A 157 15.45 -14.92 1.65
C ARG A 157 14.73 -16.27 1.77
N SER A 158 13.77 -16.43 2.69
CA SER A 158 12.93 -17.64 2.81
C SER A 158 12.12 -17.94 1.55
N MET A 159 11.82 -16.92 0.72
CA MET A 159 11.13 -17.10 -0.54
C MET A 159 11.92 -17.91 -1.59
N THR A 160 13.23 -18.13 -1.36
CA THR A 160 14.06 -19.04 -2.17
C THR A 160 13.82 -20.52 -1.87
N ASP A 161 13.09 -20.83 -0.80
CA ASP A 161 12.73 -22.20 -0.44
C ASP A 161 11.70 -22.80 -1.42
N LEU A 162 11.67 -24.13 -1.49
CA LEU A 162 10.67 -24.85 -2.28
C LEU A 162 9.27 -24.70 -1.69
N GLY A 163 8.29 -24.49 -2.56
CA GLY A 163 6.88 -24.42 -2.16
C GLY A 163 6.37 -25.76 -1.66
N LYS A 164 5.61 -25.78 -0.55
CA LYS A 164 5.03 -27.01 -0.02
C LYS A 164 4.04 -27.60 -1.03
N GLY A 165 4.28 -28.84 -1.43
CA GLY A 165 3.46 -29.52 -2.45
C GLY A 165 3.74 -29.08 -3.88
N SER A 166 4.84 -28.36 -4.14
CA SER A 166 5.26 -27.91 -5.47
C SER A 166 6.74 -28.22 -5.73
N ASN A 167 7.11 -28.33 -7.00
CA ASN A 167 8.51 -28.47 -7.44
C ASN A 167 9.14 -27.12 -7.81
N LYS A 168 8.43 -26.01 -7.61
CA LYS A 168 8.92 -24.65 -7.83
C LYS A 168 9.28 -23.97 -6.52
N VAL A 169 10.22 -23.03 -6.57
CA VAL A 169 10.50 -22.14 -5.43
C VAL A 169 9.30 -21.22 -5.16
N ARG A 170 9.07 -20.87 -3.89
CA ARG A 170 7.94 -20.03 -3.45
C ARG A 170 7.89 -18.71 -4.20
N PHE A 171 9.04 -18.12 -4.46
CA PHE A 171 9.13 -16.85 -5.16
C PHE A 171 8.63 -16.89 -6.61
N ASP A 172 8.93 -17.97 -7.35
CA ASP A 172 8.45 -18.13 -8.73
C ASP A 172 6.94 -18.36 -8.75
N LEU A 173 6.43 -19.14 -7.79
CA LEU A 173 4.99 -19.36 -7.62
C LEU A 173 4.26 -18.04 -7.32
N LEU A 174 4.84 -17.21 -6.44
CA LEU A 174 4.33 -15.89 -6.12
C LEU A 174 4.25 -15.00 -7.36
N LYS A 175 5.34 -14.91 -8.14
CA LYS A 175 5.38 -14.12 -9.36
C LYS A 175 4.34 -14.58 -10.37
N ASP A 176 4.23 -15.89 -10.59
CA ASP A 176 3.25 -16.46 -11.51
C ASP A 176 1.81 -16.12 -11.08
N ALA A 177 1.48 -16.29 -9.79
CA ALA A 177 0.16 -16.02 -9.25
C ALA A 177 -0.20 -14.51 -9.27
N ALA A 178 0.76 -13.65 -8.93
CA ALA A 178 0.58 -12.19 -9.00
C ALA A 178 0.35 -11.71 -10.44
N LYS A 179 1.10 -12.24 -11.42
CA LYS A 179 0.89 -11.93 -12.85
C LYS A 179 -0.48 -12.40 -13.34
N GLN A 180 -0.93 -13.58 -12.91
CA GLN A 180 -2.28 -14.08 -13.24
C GLN A 180 -3.39 -13.14 -12.72
N LEU A 181 -3.25 -12.62 -11.51
CA LEU A 181 -4.21 -11.66 -10.96
C LEU A 181 -4.22 -10.35 -11.76
N VAL A 182 -3.04 -9.84 -12.13
CA VAL A 182 -2.93 -8.66 -13.00
C VAL A 182 -3.62 -8.91 -14.35
N ASP A 183 -3.38 -10.07 -14.98
CA ASP A 183 -3.99 -10.43 -16.27
C ASP A 183 -5.52 -10.57 -16.16
N GLN A 184 -6.02 -11.20 -15.10
CA GLN A 184 -7.46 -11.35 -14.85
C GLN A 184 -8.16 -9.98 -14.73
N LEU A 185 -7.61 -9.08 -13.91
CA LEU A 185 -8.22 -7.76 -13.71
C LEU A 185 -8.01 -6.82 -14.90
N ALA A 186 -6.87 -6.91 -15.60
CA ALA A 186 -6.62 -6.18 -16.84
C ALA A 186 -7.63 -6.55 -17.94
N GLY A 187 -7.91 -7.85 -18.12
CA GLY A 187 -8.90 -8.32 -19.09
C GLY A 187 -10.30 -7.78 -18.80
N GLN A 188 -10.70 -7.74 -17.53
CA GLN A 188 -11.97 -7.13 -17.12
C GLN A 188 -11.98 -5.61 -17.29
N ALA A 189 -10.85 -4.95 -17.05
CA ALA A 189 -10.70 -3.51 -17.18
C ALA A 189 -10.85 -3.03 -18.64
N GLN A 190 -10.30 -3.79 -19.61
CA GLN A 190 -10.37 -3.49 -21.04
C GLN A 190 -11.79 -3.47 -21.61
N MET A 191 -12.72 -4.20 -20.98
CA MET A 191 -14.13 -4.21 -21.39
C MET A 191 -14.86 -2.91 -21.05
N MET A 192 -14.28 -2.03 -20.22
CA MET A 192 -14.90 -0.79 -19.76
C MET A 192 -14.31 0.46 -20.40
N LYS A 193 -14.59 0.67 -21.69
CA LYS A 193 -14.05 1.80 -22.46
C LYS A 193 -14.51 3.20 -21.98
N GLN A 194 -15.51 3.28 -21.11
CA GLN A 194 -16.12 4.53 -20.65
C GLN A 194 -15.53 5.08 -19.34
N VAL A 195 -14.57 4.38 -18.73
CA VAL A 195 -13.95 4.78 -17.45
C VAL A 195 -12.45 5.03 -17.64
N THR A 196 -11.97 6.20 -17.21
CA THR A 196 -10.54 6.51 -17.19
C THR A 196 -9.84 5.81 -16.02
N LYS A 197 -8.78 5.03 -16.31
CA LYS A 197 -8.02 4.23 -15.33
C LYS A 197 -8.93 3.39 -14.43
N PRO A 198 -9.68 2.43 -15.00
CA PRO A 198 -10.65 1.64 -14.23
C PRO A 198 -9.98 0.68 -13.23
N VAL A 199 -8.77 0.21 -13.53
CA VAL A 199 -8.00 -0.64 -12.61
C VAL A 199 -6.55 -0.18 -12.60
N GLN A 200 -6.05 0.16 -11.42
CA GLN A 200 -4.64 0.51 -11.21
C GLN A 200 -3.99 -0.46 -10.23
N PHE A 201 -2.75 -0.83 -10.53
CA PHE A 201 -1.92 -1.65 -9.65
C PHE A 201 -0.65 -0.90 -9.26
N SER A 202 -0.33 -0.90 -7.98
CA SER A 202 1.01 -0.61 -7.49
C SER A 202 1.67 -1.89 -7.00
N LEU A 203 2.99 -1.97 -7.12
CA LEU A 203 3.79 -3.07 -6.60
C LEU A 203 4.74 -2.52 -5.54
N VAL A 204 4.69 -3.09 -4.35
CA VAL A 204 5.58 -2.79 -3.23
C VAL A 204 6.36 -4.05 -2.86
N PRO A 205 7.54 -4.24 -3.44
CA PRO A 205 8.47 -5.28 -3.00
C PRO A 205 9.06 -4.85 -1.64
N PHE A 206 9.01 -5.73 -0.65
CA PHE A 206 9.57 -5.45 0.68
C PHE A 206 10.47 -6.58 1.17
N ALA A 207 11.49 -6.23 1.94
CA ALA A 207 12.31 -7.17 2.67
C ALA A 207 12.65 -6.56 4.04
N ALA A 208 13.92 -6.31 4.31
CA ALA A 208 14.38 -5.59 5.50
C ALA A 208 14.00 -4.09 5.44
N SER A 209 13.92 -3.55 4.23
CA SER A 209 13.49 -2.19 3.93
C SER A 209 12.65 -2.16 2.65
N VAL A 210 12.22 -0.95 2.25
CA VAL A 210 11.49 -0.69 1.01
C VAL A 210 12.25 0.36 0.18
N ASN A 211 12.26 0.16 -1.14
CA ASN A 211 12.96 1.01 -2.09
C ASN A 211 11.97 1.95 -2.79
N VAL A 212 12.12 3.26 -2.62
CA VAL A 212 11.28 4.29 -3.25
C VAL A 212 11.82 4.74 -4.60
N GLY A 213 12.98 4.22 -5.03
CA GLY A 213 13.65 4.58 -6.27
C GLY A 213 14.70 5.68 -6.07
N PRO A 214 15.91 5.54 -6.66
CA PRO A 214 17.00 6.50 -6.50
C PRO A 214 16.69 7.89 -7.09
N ASP A 215 15.79 7.97 -8.08
CA ASP A 215 15.39 9.22 -8.72
C ASP A 215 14.64 10.18 -7.76
N ASN A 216 14.13 9.66 -6.64
CA ASN A 216 13.42 10.43 -5.63
C ASN A 216 14.35 11.15 -4.63
N ALA A 217 15.67 11.15 -4.83
CA ALA A 217 16.64 11.73 -3.89
C ALA A 217 16.40 13.22 -3.59
N THR A 218 15.79 13.96 -4.53
CA THR A 218 15.51 15.39 -4.41
C THR A 218 14.03 15.70 -4.15
N ALA A 219 13.20 14.67 -3.93
CA ALA A 219 11.77 14.85 -3.73
C ALA A 219 11.48 15.65 -2.45
N SER A 220 10.43 16.46 -2.46
CA SER A 220 10.09 17.37 -1.36
C SER A 220 9.71 16.68 -0.04
N TRP A 221 9.33 15.41 -0.09
CA TRP A 221 9.00 14.56 1.06
C TRP A 221 10.22 13.85 1.66
N MET A 222 11.39 13.95 1.01
CA MET A 222 12.67 13.47 1.52
C MET A 222 13.35 14.53 2.40
N ASP A 223 14.01 14.10 3.46
CA ASP A 223 14.81 14.98 4.31
C ASP A 223 16.15 15.33 3.63
N THR A 224 16.09 16.34 2.77
CA THR A 224 17.25 16.89 2.05
C THR A 224 18.03 17.92 2.87
N THR A 225 17.57 18.23 4.08
CA THR A 225 18.15 19.27 4.95
C THR A 225 18.69 18.74 6.27
N GLY A 226 18.44 17.47 6.60
CA GLY A 226 18.87 16.84 7.84
C GLY A 226 18.15 17.33 9.09
N ILE A 227 16.86 17.68 8.95
CA ILE A 227 16.05 18.21 10.05
C ILE A 227 15.28 17.12 10.81
N SER A 228 15.16 15.93 10.23
CA SER A 228 14.48 14.80 10.87
C SER A 228 15.25 14.35 12.11
N PRO A 229 14.57 14.03 13.22
CA PRO A 229 15.24 13.60 14.46
C PRO A 229 16.07 12.32 14.30
N ILE A 230 15.80 11.51 13.28
CA ILE A 230 16.50 10.24 13.03
C ILE A 230 17.67 10.39 12.04
N HIS A 231 17.82 11.55 11.39
CA HIS A 231 18.74 11.71 10.27
C HIS A 231 20.20 11.48 10.66
N HIS A 232 20.51 11.80 11.91
CA HIS A 232 21.87 11.80 12.47
C HIS A 232 22.13 10.70 13.50
N GLU A 233 21.22 9.74 13.70
CA GLU A 233 21.26 8.74 14.79
C GLU A 233 22.63 8.02 14.94
N ASN A 234 23.42 7.83 13.88
CA ASN A 234 24.70 7.11 13.92
C ASN A 234 25.93 7.94 13.57
N PHE A 235 25.81 9.26 13.53
CA PHE A 235 26.86 10.15 13.00
C PHE A 235 27.30 11.16 14.03
N ASP A 236 28.55 11.05 14.49
CA ASP A 236 29.14 12.05 15.38
C ASP A 236 29.77 13.18 14.56
N TRP A 237 28.96 14.15 14.14
CA TRP A 237 29.46 15.32 13.41
C TRP A 237 30.41 16.20 14.23
N ALA A 238 30.40 16.11 15.57
CA ALA A 238 31.34 16.85 16.40
C ALA A 238 32.79 16.36 16.22
N SER A 239 32.97 15.11 15.79
CA SER A 239 34.28 14.59 15.39
C SER A 239 34.88 15.29 14.15
N MET A 240 34.07 16.02 13.38
CA MET A 240 34.50 16.91 12.29
C MET A 240 34.49 18.39 12.69
N SER A 241 34.87 18.74 13.91
CA SER A 241 34.91 20.14 14.36
C SER A 241 35.97 21.00 13.64
N SER A 242 35.90 22.33 13.80
CA SER A 242 36.94 23.26 13.33
C SER A 242 38.31 23.02 13.99
N THR A 243 38.33 22.36 15.15
CA THR A 243 39.57 21.92 15.83
C THR A 243 40.18 20.72 15.12
N TYR A 244 39.35 19.80 14.61
CA TYR A 244 39.82 18.67 13.80
C TYR A 244 40.40 19.15 12.46
N SER A 245 39.71 20.08 11.80
CA SER A 245 40.19 20.68 10.55
C SER A 245 39.70 22.12 10.41
N SER A 246 40.62 23.06 10.23
CA SER A 246 40.28 24.47 10.00
C SER A 246 39.71 24.75 8.61
N THR A 247 39.89 23.82 7.66
CA THR A 247 39.48 23.99 6.26
C THR A 247 38.27 23.14 5.88
N LYS A 248 38.01 22.01 6.54
CA LYS A 248 36.87 21.13 6.21
C LYS A 248 36.24 20.59 7.49
N TYR A 249 35.24 21.31 8.00
CA TYR A 249 34.57 20.98 9.26
C TYR A 249 33.04 21.03 9.14
N ALA A 250 32.37 20.41 10.11
CA ALA A 250 30.94 20.47 10.33
C ALA A 250 30.64 21.47 11.46
N GLN A 251 29.60 22.29 11.29
CA GLN A 251 29.14 23.24 12.29
C GLN A 251 27.64 23.12 12.49
N ASN A 252 27.19 22.95 13.73
CA ASN A 252 25.77 22.98 14.06
C ASN A 252 25.30 24.44 14.19
N ILE A 253 24.28 24.82 13.42
CA ILE A 253 23.64 26.13 13.45
C ILE A 253 22.14 25.89 13.62
N ALA A 254 21.60 26.28 14.78
CA ALA A 254 20.18 26.11 15.11
C ALA A 254 19.64 24.68 14.90
N GLY A 255 20.44 23.66 15.24
CA GLY A 255 20.04 22.25 15.14
C GLY A 255 20.41 21.59 13.80
N VAL A 256 20.81 22.34 12.78
CA VAL A 256 21.21 21.80 11.47
C VAL A 256 22.73 21.80 11.34
N TRP A 257 23.30 20.69 10.87
CA TRP A 257 24.73 20.59 10.59
C TRP A 257 25.06 21.14 9.20
N TYR A 258 26.02 22.05 9.11
CA TYR A 258 26.48 22.65 7.85
C TYR A 258 27.94 22.30 7.55
N ALA A 259 28.25 22.11 6.28
CA ALA A 259 29.60 21.95 5.76
C ALA A 259 30.31 23.31 5.68
N LYS A 260 31.32 23.53 6.54
CA LYS A 260 32.02 24.82 6.66
C LYS A 260 33.51 24.71 6.38
N GLY A 261 34.08 25.80 5.87
CA GLY A 261 35.48 25.92 5.48
C GLY A 261 35.74 25.78 3.97
N SER A 262 36.97 26.07 3.55
CA SER A 262 37.39 26.11 2.14
C SER A 262 37.70 24.75 1.50
N GLY A 263 37.76 23.68 2.29
CA GLY A 263 38.06 22.31 1.86
C GLY A 263 36.84 21.52 1.41
N TRP A 264 35.62 22.07 1.53
CA TRP A 264 34.43 21.56 0.86
C TRP A 264 34.39 22.06 -0.58
N ASP A 265 33.98 21.20 -1.50
CA ASP A 265 33.75 21.61 -2.88
C ASP A 265 32.52 22.52 -3.01
N ALA A 266 32.35 23.14 -4.17
CA ALA A 266 31.25 24.08 -4.41
C ALA A 266 29.85 23.44 -4.32
N THR A 267 29.73 22.10 -4.41
CA THR A 267 28.43 21.42 -4.36
C THR A 267 27.99 21.11 -2.94
N GLN A 268 28.89 21.20 -1.95
CA GLN A 268 28.56 20.95 -0.54
C GLN A 268 28.90 22.12 0.39
N LYS A 269 29.81 23.02 0.00
CA LYS A 269 30.24 24.15 0.84
C LYS A 269 29.04 25.03 1.26
N ASP A 270 28.98 25.32 2.55
CA ASP A 270 27.94 26.11 3.21
C ASP A 270 26.51 25.53 3.14
N LEU A 271 26.36 24.28 2.67
CA LEU A 271 25.08 23.58 2.62
C LEU A 271 24.92 22.60 3.79
N PRO A 272 23.67 22.20 4.11
CA PRO A 272 23.41 21.18 5.13
C PRO A 272 24.12 19.87 4.83
N LEU A 273 24.65 19.25 5.89
CA LEU A 273 25.26 17.93 5.87
C LEU A 273 24.17 16.90 6.09
N THR A 274 24.00 16.03 5.10
CA THR A 274 23.00 14.98 5.10
C THR A 274 23.60 13.64 4.75
N ARG A 275 22.84 12.56 4.88
CA ARG A 275 23.25 11.24 4.37
C ARG A 275 23.53 11.27 2.86
N PHE A 276 22.81 12.07 2.08
CA PHE A 276 23.14 12.33 0.66
C PHE A 276 24.49 13.02 0.50
N SER A 277 24.83 13.97 1.38
CA SER A 277 26.17 14.57 1.41
C SER A 277 27.24 13.51 1.57
N ILE A 278 27.03 12.49 2.41
CA ILE A 278 27.99 11.41 2.59
C ILE A 278 28.15 10.61 1.28
N TYR A 279 27.06 10.16 0.65
CA TYR A 279 27.11 9.47 -0.66
C TYR A 279 27.83 10.29 -1.74
N ASN A 280 27.57 11.59 -1.81
CA ASN A 280 28.13 12.47 -2.84
C ASN A 280 29.62 12.76 -2.62
N GLN A 281 30.09 12.75 -1.37
CA GLN A 281 31.44 13.17 -1.01
C GLN A 281 32.41 12.02 -0.78
N MET A 282 31.91 10.82 -0.45
CA MET A 282 32.75 9.65 -0.21
C MET A 282 33.43 9.19 -1.50
N LYS A 283 34.76 9.01 -1.43
CA LYS A 283 35.58 8.64 -2.59
C LYS A 283 36.31 7.33 -2.32
N ARG A 284 36.44 6.52 -3.36
CA ARG A 284 37.33 5.36 -3.43
C ARG A 284 38.40 5.58 -4.49
N THR A 285 39.49 4.84 -4.39
CA THR A 285 40.49 4.77 -5.46
C THR A 285 39.98 3.82 -6.53
N ALA A 286 39.66 4.39 -7.69
CA ALA A 286 39.04 3.67 -8.81
C ALA A 286 40.08 3.01 -9.72
N THR A 287 41.19 3.70 -9.96
CA THR A 287 42.33 3.13 -10.70
C THR A 287 43.64 3.59 -10.09
N ALA A 288 44.68 2.78 -10.25
CA ALA A 288 46.06 3.10 -9.93
C ALA A 288 46.92 2.75 -11.15
N THR A 289 47.41 3.76 -11.86
CA THR A 289 48.25 3.57 -13.06
C THR A 289 49.70 3.82 -12.70
N TYR A 290 50.54 2.79 -12.84
CA TYR A 290 51.97 2.92 -12.62
C TYR A 290 52.61 3.88 -13.63
N VAL A 291 53.48 4.76 -13.15
CA VAL A 291 54.23 5.72 -13.95
C VAL A 291 55.70 5.64 -13.56
N ALA A 292 56.55 5.18 -14.50
CA ALA A 292 57.99 5.04 -14.27
C ALA A 292 58.70 6.40 -14.05
N GLN A 293 58.20 7.45 -14.68
CA GLN A 293 58.72 8.83 -14.57
C GLN A 293 57.69 9.73 -13.91
N PHE A 294 57.35 9.45 -12.66
CA PHE A 294 56.28 10.13 -11.94
C PHE A 294 56.72 11.49 -11.39
N LYS A 295 57.87 11.52 -10.71
CA LYS A 295 58.41 12.74 -10.09
C LYS A 295 59.89 12.87 -10.38
N CYS A 296 60.29 14.04 -10.85
CA CYS A 296 61.71 14.36 -10.96
C CYS A 296 62.30 14.63 -9.57
N THR A 297 63.34 13.90 -9.18
CA THR A 297 64.01 14.05 -7.88
C THR A 297 65.38 14.73 -7.97
N ALA A 298 65.96 14.81 -9.17
CA ALA A 298 67.17 15.59 -9.44
C ALA A 298 67.12 16.15 -10.86
N THR A 299 67.53 17.41 -11.03
CA THR A 299 67.60 18.10 -12.32
C THR A 299 69.04 18.39 -12.74
N TYR A 300 69.28 18.50 -14.04
CA TYR A 300 70.51 19.04 -14.62
C TYR A 300 70.53 20.58 -14.52
N SER A 301 71.70 21.18 -14.75
CA SER A 301 71.87 22.64 -14.76
C SER A 301 71.04 23.38 -15.82
N ASN A 302 70.59 22.68 -16.87
CA ASN A 302 69.68 23.21 -17.90
C ASN A 302 68.18 23.00 -17.57
N GLY A 303 67.86 22.52 -16.37
CA GLY A 303 66.49 22.32 -15.89
C GLY A 303 65.83 21.01 -16.31
N SER A 304 66.47 20.16 -17.15
CA SER A 304 65.90 18.86 -17.51
C SER A 304 66.04 17.84 -16.37
N CYS A 305 65.13 16.87 -16.30
CA CYS A 305 65.17 15.88 -15.24
C CYS A 305 66.29 14.86 -15.45
N ARG A 306 67.11 14.66 -14.41
CA ARG A 306 68.20 13.67 -14.37
C ARG A 306 67.75 12.35 -13.75
N THR A 307 67.00 12.42 -12.66
CA THR A 307 66.60 11.23 -11.91
C THR A 307 65.11 11.25 -11.69
N TRP A 308 64.47 10.16 -12.11
CA TRP A 308 63.04 9.96 -11.99
C TRP A 308 62.75 8.99 -10.86
N GLN A 309 61.73 9.32 -10.08
CA GLN A 309 61.09 8.42 -9.15
C GLN A 309 59.83 7.86 -9.80
N SER A 310 59.68 6.53 -9.76
CA SER A 310 58.44 5.86 -10.14
C SER A 310 57.34 6.11 -9.11
N GLY A 311 56.09 6.12 -9.57
CA GLY A 311 54.92 6.33 -8.72
C GLY A 311 53.65 5.86 -9.40
N TYR A 312 52.51 6.32 -8.87
CA TYR A 312 51.19 5.97 -9.38
C TYR A 312 50.34 7.23 -9.56
N ASN A 313 49.65 7.31 -10.69
CA ASN A 313 48.51 8.20 -10.86
C ASN A 313 47.26 7.49 -10.37
N TYR A 314 46.50 8.15 -9.48
CA TYR A 314 45.24 7.64 -8.96
C TYR A 314 44.07 8.40 -9.56
N THR A 315 43.03 7.67 -9.94
CA THR A 315 41.71 8.28 -10.21
C THR A 315 40.75 7.88 -9.10
N TYR A 316 39.82 8.79 -8.78
CA TYR A 316 38.85 8.58 -7.72
C TYR A 316 37.45 8.45 -8.31
N GLY A 317 36.64 7.59 -7.70
CA GLY A 317 35.22 7.43 -8.01
C GLY A 317 34.38 7.41 -6.75
N SER A 318 33.07 7.49 -6.89
CA SER A 318 32.15 7.33 -5.76
C SER A 318 32.23 5.91 -5.19
N VAL A 319 32.15 5.80 -3.86
CA VAL A 319 32.09 4.52 -3.17
C VAL A 319 30.78 3.79 -3.50
N ALA A 320 29.67 4.52 -3.50
CA ALA A 320 28.34 4.03 -3.88
C ALA A 320 27.45 5.21 -4.31
N SER A 321 26.35 4.90 -5.00
CA SER A 321 25.21 5.81 -5.15
C SER A 321 24.09 5.34 -4.22
N TRP A 322 23.22 6.25 -3.78
CA TRP A 322 22.06 5.88 -2.97
C TRP A 322 21.16 4.90 -3.74
N GLY A 323 20.88 3.74 -3.15
CA GLY A 323 20.13 2.65 -3.78
C GLY A 323 18.62 2.87 -3.88
N GLY A 324 18.10 3.94 -3.27
CA GLY A 324 16.67 4.28 -3.26
C GLY A 324 15.89 3.83 -2.02
N CYS A 325 16.50 3.17 -1.03
CA CYS A 325 15.79 2.80 0.20
C CYS A 325 15.77 3.91 1.25
N VAL A 326 14.72 3.91 2.06
CA VAL A 326 14.47 4.89 3.11
C VAL A 326 14.24 4.22 4.46
N GLU A 327 14.59 4.93 5.53
CA GLU A 327 14.30 4.47 6.88
C GLU A 327 12.83 4.66 7.22
N SER A 328 12.30 3.74 8.03
CA SER A 328 10.99 3.87 8.66
C SER A 328 10.94 5.15 9.47
N ARG A 329 9.85 5.90 9.34
CA ARG A 329 9.66 7.13 10.13
C ARG A 329 9.56 6.81 11.62
N PRO A 330 9.96 7.71 12.53
CA PRO A 330 9.75 7.48 13.96
C PRO A 330 8.25 7.40 14.31
N TYR A 331 7.93 6.63 15.35
CA TYR A 331 6.57 6.48 15.85
C TYR A 331 5.97 7.84 16.25
N PRO A 332 4.69 8.12 15.94
CA PRO A 332 3.69 7.20 15.36
C PRO A 332 3.66 7.18 13.83
N TYR A 333 4.58 7.85 13.13
CA TYR A 333 4.49 8.07 11.68
C TYR A 333 4.92 6.86 10.84
N ASN A 334 5.58 5.85 11.42
CA ASN A 334 5.80 4.56 10.74
C ASN A 334 4.47 3.84 10.44
N ILE A 335 3.51 3.91 11.36
CA ILE A 335 2.26 3.13 11.33
C ILE A 335 1.04 3.92 10.81
N ASN A 336 1.26 5.06 10.17
CA ASN A 336 0.19 5.88 9.58
C ASN A 336 0.62 6.52 8.25
N ASP A 337 -0.35 7.14 7.57
CA ASP A 337 -0.17 7.84 6.30
C ASP A 337 -0.09 9.37 6.45
N THR A 338 0.49 9.87 7.54
CA THR A 338 0.67 11.33 7.70
C THR A 338 1.58 11.85 6.57
N ALA A 339 1.19 12.93 5.90
CA ALA A 339 2.01 13.55 4.86
C ALA A 339 3.34 14.09 5.41
N ALA A 340 4.41 13.97 4.63
CA ALA A 340 5.71 14.53 4.98
C ALA A 340 5.67 16.07 4.98
N SER A 341 6.22 16.69 6.02
CA SER A 341 6.26 18.14 6.18
C SER A 341 7.48 18.59 6.97
N THR A 342 8.13 19.65 6.49
CA THR A 342 9.24 20.30 7.21
C THR A 342 8.80 20.99 8.51
N ALA A 343 7.51 21.31 8.65
CA ALA A 343 6.95 21.82 9.91
C ALA A 343 6.87 20.74 11.00
N THR A 344 6.83 19.47 10.60
CA THR A 344 6.86 18.32 11.51
C THR A 344 7.96 17.36 11.05
N PRO A 345 9.26 17.67 11.31
CA PRO A 345 10.39 16.96 10.70
C PRO A 345 10.40 15.44 10.86
N ALA A 346 9.79 14.92 11.93
CA ALA A 346 9.59 13.49 12.17
C ALA A 346 8.74 12.76 11.10
N THR A 347 8.02 13.51 10.25
CA THR A 347 7.20 12.96 9.14
C THR A 347 7.97 12.80 7.83
N MET A 348 9.17 13.42 7.73
CA MET A 348 10.02 13.38 6.54
C MET A 348 10.68 12.01 6.39
N PHE A 349 10.91 11.57 5.15
CA PHE A 349 11.60 10.32 4.87
C PHE A 349 13.11 10.53 4.81
N VAL A 350 13.85 9.70 5.53
CA VAL A 350 15.31 9.78 5.61
C VAL A 350 15.91 8.70 4.71
N PRO A 351 16.87 9.01 3.82
CA PRO A 351 17.51 7.98 3.01
C PRO A 351 18.27 7.01 3.92
N MET A 352 18.18 5.71 3.63
CA MET A 352 19.02 4.73 4.30
C MET A 352 20.49 5.00 3.99
N PHE A 353 21.31 4.84 5.01
CA PHE A 353 22.75 4.85 4.93
C PHE A 353 23.24 3.92 6.03
N ALA A 354 23.67 2.71 5.66
CA ALA A 354 24.26 1.78 6.61
C ALA A 354 25.66 2.29 6.98
N PRO A 355 25.89 2.72 8.24
CA PRO A 355 27.21 3.16 8.66
C PRO A 355 28.24 2.04 8.47
N ASP A 356 29.47 2.47 8.38
CA ASP A 356 30.61 1.58 8.35
C ASP A 356 30.92 1.18 9.80
N GLU A 357 30.97 -0.12 10.05
CA GLU A 357 31.21 -0.70 11.36
C GLU A 357 32.70 -0.94 11.62
N THR A 358 33.05 -1.12 12.89
CA THR A 358 34.44 -1.25 13.36
C THR A 358 35.29 -2.27 12.60
N ASP A 359 36.55 -1.90 12.37
CA ASP A 359 37.61 -2.79 11.87
C ASP A 359 38.04 -3.86 12.90
N LEU A 360 37.59 -3.74 14.15
CA LEU A 360 37.94 -4.67 15.22
C LEU A 360 37.14 -5.97 15.14
N THR A 361 37.83 -7.08 15.40
CA THR A 361 37.23 -8.41 15.55
C THR A 361 37.02 -8.78 17.02
N ASP A 362 36.08 -9.68 17.29
CA ASP A 362 35.87 -10.18 18.65
C ASP A 362 36.91 -11.23 19.08
N SER A 363 36.91 -11.59 20.36
CA SER A 363 37.92 -12.49 20.96
C SER A 363 37.61 -13.99 20.79
N ASN A 364 36.80 -14.38 19.81
CA ASN A 364 36.51 -15.79 19.55
C ASN A 364 37.71 -16.51 18.92
N ASN A 365 37.74 -17.84 19.02
CA ASN A 365 38.80 -18.68 18.42
C ASN A 365 38.91 -18.48 16.89
N ALA A 366 37.78 -18.19 16.24
CA ALA A 366 37.72 -17.58 14.91
C ALA A 366 37.20 -16.14 15.10
N PRO A 367 38.08 -15.13 15.20
CA PRO A 367 37.68 -13.75 15.44
C PRO A 367 36.70 -13.28 14.37
N ARG A 368 35.50 -12.88 14.78
CA ARG A 368 34.43 -12.46 13.87
C ARG A 368 34.53 -10.96 13.56
N PRO A 369 34.34 -10.55 12.30
CA PRO A 369 34.29 -9.13 11.94
C PRO A 369 32.96 -8.51 12.37
N ALA A 370 32.83 -7.19 12.20
CA ALA A 370 31.53 -6.55 12.25
C ALA A 370 30.67 -6.97 11.03
N ASN A 371 29.36 -6.71 11.05
CA ASN A 371 28.49 -7.15 9.95
C ASN A 371 28.73 -6.35 8.67
N ASN A 372 28.91 -5.03 8.79
CA ASN A 372 29.02 -4.11 7.66
C ASN A 372 30.30 -3.25 7.77
N ASN A 373 31.47 -3.87 7.69
CA ASN A 373 32.76 -3.17 7.65
C ASN A 373 33.22 -3.01 6.19
N TRP A 374 33.20 -1.80 5.66
CA TRP A 374 33.47 -1.52 4.23
C TRP A 374 34.42 -0.34 4.00
N LEU A 375 34.85 0.34 5.06
CA LEU A 375 35.75 1.48 5.00
C LEU A 375 36.72 1.45 6.19
N ALA A 376 37.96 1.86 5.97
CA ALA A 376 38.91 1.97 7.09
C ALA A 376 38.43 3.04 8.09
N ASP A 377 38.39 2.68 9.37
CA ASP A 377 37.80 3.52 10.43
C ASP A 377 38.46 4.89 10.60
N GLY A 378 39.76 5.00 10.29
CA GLY A 378 40.52 6.25 10.44
C GLY A 378 40.61 6.78 11.89
N SER A 379 40.24 5.98 12.89
CA SER A 379 40.22 6.30 14.31
C SER A 379 40.87 5.19 15.13
N THR A 380 41.46 5.52 16.30
CA THR A 380 42.00 4.55 17.26
C THR A 380 41.08 4.33 18.47
N GLY A 381 39.86 4.88 18.45
CA GLY A 381 38.88 4.75 19.53
C GLY A 381 38.34 3.33 19.72
N ASN A 382 37.39 3.17 20.65
CA ASN A 382 36.63 1.92 20.80
C ASN A 382 35.66 1.73 19.61
N SER A 383 35.05 0.54 19.49
CA SER A 383 34.18 0.18 18.37
C SER A 383 32.99 1.11 18.18
N ALA A 384 32.38 1.62 19.26
CA ALA A 384 31.28 2.58 19.15
C ALA A 384 31.74 3.93 18.59
N ALA A 385 32.89 4.43 19.06
CA ALA A 385 33.48 5.68 18.56
C ALA A 385 33.93 5.55 17.10
N ARG A 386 34.43 4.39 16.69
CA ARG A 386 34.80 4.07 15.30
C ARG A 386 33.59 4.08 14.35
N GLN A 387 32.48 3.48 14.79
CA GLN A 387 31.26 3.40 14.00
C GLN A 387 30.63 4.78 13.73
N SER A 388 30.65 5.69 14.71
CA SER A 388 30.08 7.04 14.56
C SER A 388 31.06 8.09 14.04
N TYR A 389 32.34 7.77 13.89
CA TYR A 389 33.38 8.70 13.48
C TYR A 389 33.15 9.22 12.05
N MET A 390 32.91 10.52 11.91
CA MET A 390 32.56 11.11 10.61
C MET A 390 33.74 11.38 9.66
N PRO A 391 34.95 11.75 10.12
CA PRO A 391 36.04 12.06 9.21
C PRO A 391 36.38 10.95 8.20
N LYS A 392 36.17 9.66 8.54
CA LYS A 392 36.47 8.53 7.64
C LYS A 392 35.76 8.63 6.28
N TYR A 393 34.56 9.22 6.24
CA TYR A 393 33.80 9.37 5.00
C TYR A 393 34.29 10.51 4.10
N PHE A 394 35.14 11.41 4.60
CA PHE A 394 35.52 12.64 3.91
C PHE A 394 37.03 12.80 3.71
N THR A 395 37.83 11.83 4.15
CA THR A 395 39.26 11.73 3.90
C THR A 395 39.57 11.31 2.47
N ALA A 396 40.75 11.69 1.97
CA ALA A 396 41.23 11.18 0.69
C ALA A 396 41.36 9.65 0.76
N PRO A 397 40.92 8.91 -0.26
CA PRO A 397 41.02 7.46 -0.24
C PRO A 397 42.49 7.02 -0.25
N GLY A 398 42.75 5.84 0.33
CA GLY A 398 44.07 5.23 0.33
C GLY A 398 44.54 4.80 -1.07
N THR A 399 45.69 4.15 -1.15
CA THR A 399 46.30 3.74 -2.42
C THR A 399 45.73 2.44 -3.02
N THR A 400 44.85 1.76 -2.28
CA THR A 400 44.26 0.47 -2.68
C THR A 400 43.08 0.69 -3.62
N VAL A 401 43.11 0.05 -4.79
CA VAL A 401 41.98 0.04 -5.72
C VAL A 401 40.87 -0.84 -5.15
N THR A 402 39.67 -0.29 -5.00
CA THR A 402 38.49 -1.03 -4.51
C THR A 402 37.31 -0.88 -5.47
N PRO A 403 36.39 -1.87 -5.58
CA PRO A 403 35.19 -1.74 -6.40
C PRO A 403 34.19 -0.73 -5.78
N ALA A 404 33.23 -0.26 -6.58
CA ALA A 404 32.06 0.44 -6.04
C ALA A 404 31.08 -0.56 -5.43
N TYR A 405 30.38 -0.15 -4.37
CA TYR A 405 29.30 -0.93 -3.79
C TYR A 405 27.98 -0.69 -4.55
N GLY A 406 27.24 -1.77 -4.76
CA GLY A 406 25.91 -1.77 -5.38
C GLY A 406 24.79 -1.78 -4.34
N MET A 407 23.67 -2.44 -4.70
CA MET A 407 22.56 -2.73 -3.78
C MET A 407 22.97 -3.77 -2.73
N ASN A 408 22.33 -3.72 -1.56
CA ASN A 408 22.57 -4.60 -0.42
C ASN A 408 24.04 -4.76 0.01
N ALA A 409 24.85 -3.70 -0.17
CA ALA A 409 26.27 -3.71 0.22
C ALA A 409 26.78 -2.31 0.60
N GLY A 410 27.81 -2.27 1.45
CA GLY A 410 28.43 -1.06 1.96
C GLY A 410 27.40 -0.11 2.57
N PRO A 411 27.30 1.15 2.11
CA PRO A 411 26.30 2.09 2.61
C PRO A 411 24.85 1.73 2.22
N ASN A 412 24.64 0.85 1.22
CA ASN A 412 23.31 0.36 0.80
C ASN A 412 22.94 -0.99 1.43
N THR A 413 23.68 -1.49 2.42
CA THR A 413 23.36 -2.74 3.11
C THR A 413 21.91 -2.73 3.63
N SER A 414 21.22 -3.86 3.50
CA SER A 414 19.78 -4.05 3.76
C SER A 414 18.81 -3.41 2.75
N CYS A 415 19.31 -2.64 1.77
CA CYS A 415 18.53 -2.20 0.61
C CYS A 415 18.64 -3.25 -0.50
N SER A 416 17.82 -4.30 -0.43
CA SER A 416 17.84 -5.44 -1.36
C SER A 416 16.68 -5.45 -2.38
N THR A 417 15.66 -4.62 -2.17
CA THR A 417 14.43 -4.65 -2.98
C THR A 417 14.54 -3.79 -4.24
N THR A 418 13.80 -4.18 -5.28
CA THR A 418 13.52 -3.30 -6.43
C THR A 418 12.63 -2.13 -6.00
N ALA A 419 12.68 -1.03 -6.75
CA ALA A 419 11.88 0.17 -6.49
C ALA A 419 10.37 -0.12 -6.58
N ILE A 420 9.59 0.55 -5.73
CA ILE A 420 8.13 0.55 -5.81
C ILE A 420 7.70 0.94 -7.22
N THR A 421 6.75 0.20 -7.77
CA THR A 421 6.01 0.61 -8.97
C THR A 421 4.78 1.39 -8.52
N PRO A 422 4.66 2.69 -8.86
CA PRO A 422 3.48 3.50 -8.52
C PRO A 422 2.20 2.95 -9.17
N LEU A 423 1.04 3.46 -8.76
CA LEU A 423 -0.26 3.02 -9.28
C LEU A 423 -0.35 3.20 -10.80
N THR A 424 -0.24 2.08 -11.51
CA THR A 424 -0.18 2.02 -12.97
C THR A 424 -1.47 1.44 -13.54
N ASP A 425 -2.04 2.07 -14.56
CA ASP A 425 -3.27 1.62 -15.21
C ASP A 425 -3.05 0.34 -16.04
N VAL A 426 -3.54 -0.78 -15.52
CA VAL A 426 -3.39 -2.10 -16.15
C VAL A 426 -4.45 -2.38 -17.21
N SER A 427 -5.42 -1.48 -17.43
CA SER A 427 -6.34 -1.59 -18.57
C SER A 427 -5.59 -1.42 -19.91
N THR A 428 -4.42 -0.79 -19.89
CA THR A 428 -3.55 -0.63 -21.05
C THR A 428 -2.52 -1.77 -21.13
N THR A 429 -2.18 -2.22 -22.34
CA THR A 429 -1.13 -3.24 -22.54
C THR A 429 0.22 -2.78 -21.99
N THR A 430 0.56 -1.50 -22.14
CA THR A 430 1.79 -0.90 -21.63
C THR A 430 1.84 -0.95 -20.11
N GLY A 431 0.76 -0.54 -19.43
CA GLY A 431 0.70 -0.55 -17.96
C GLY A 431 0.71 -1.97 -17.40
N ALA A 432 -0.06 -2.90 -17.97
CA ALA A 432 -0.02 -4.30 -17.58
C ALA A 432 1.37 -4.92 -17.75
N THR A 433 2.07 -4.61 -18.86
CA THR A 433 3.44 -5.08 -19.11
C THR A 433 4.42 -4.48 -18.12
N ALA A 434 4.29 -3.20 -17.77
CA ALA A 434 5.15 -2.54 -16.79
C ALA A 434 5.03 -3.19 -15.40
N VAL A 435 3.80 -3.43 -14.91
CA VAL A 435 3.58 -4.08 -13.62
C VAL A 435 4.12 -5.52 -13.61
N LYS A 436 3.87 -6.30 -14.67
CA LYS A 436 4.40 -7.67 -14.77
C LYS A 436 5.92 -7.71 -14.87
N GLY A 437 6.53 -6.79 -15.62
CA GLY A 437 7.99 -6.65 -15.68
C GLY A 437 8.59 -6.29 -14.32
N ALA A 438 7.92 -5.45 -13.54
CA ALA A 438 8.32 -5.14 -12.18
C ALA A 438 8.24 -6.37 -11.24
N ILE A 439 7.18 -7.18 -11.37
CA ILE A 439 7.05 -8.46 -10.66
C ILE A 439 8.20 -9.41 -11.03
N ASP A 440 8.51 -9.54 -12.32
CA ASP A 440 9.60 -10.40 -12.78
C ASP A 440 10.98 -9.94 -12.29
N ALA A 441 11.19 -8.62 -12.17
CA ALA A 441 12.44 -8.03 -11.71
C ALA A 441 12.71 -8.18 -10.20
N MET A 442 11.70 -8.54 -9.39
CA MET A 442 11.89 -8.76 -7.96
C MET A 442 12.93 -9.88 -7.72
N ALA A 443 13.70 -9.77 -6.65
CA ALA A 443 14.65 -10.80 -6.22
C ALA A 443 14.44 -11.09 -4.72
N ALA A 444 14.53 -12.36 -4.33
CA ALA A 444 14.42 -12.79 -2.95
C ALA A 444 15.76 -12.62 -2.22
N ASP A 445 15.86 -11.61 -1.37
CA ASP A 445 17.00 -11.32 -0.52
C ASP A 445 16.63 -10.42 0.68
N GLY A 446 17.22 -10.70 1.84
CA GLY A 446 17.05 -9.92 3.07
C GLY A 446 16.07 -10.49 4.09
N ALA A 447 15.73 -9.65 5.08
CA ALA A 447 14.82 -9.95 6.20
C ALA A 447 13.34 -9.74 5.82
N THR A 448 12.43 -9.97 6.76
CA THR A 448 10.98 -9.87 6.57
C THR A 448 10.41 -8.75 7.44
N ASN A 449 10.10 -7.59 6.85
CA ASN A 449 9.47 -6.46 7.54
C ASN A 449 8.08 -6.15 6.95
N VAL A 450 7.08 -6.94 7.35
CA VAL A 450 5.69 -6.80 6.90
C VAL A 450 5.07 -5.43 7.28
N PRO A 451 5.29 -4.87 8.49
CA PRO A 451 4.81 -3.52 8.81
C PRO A 451 5.29 -2.47 7.80
N GLU A 452 6.57 -2.48 7.44
CA GLU A 452 7.11 -1.49 6.50
C GLU A 452 6.52 -1.67 5.10
N GLY A 453 6.44 -2.91 4.62
CA GLY A 453 5.79 -3.23 3.34
C GLY A 453 4.34 -2.76 3.29
N MET A 454 3.55 -3.04 4.34
CA MET A 454 2.15 -2.60 4.42
C MET A 454 2.03 -1.07 4.51
N ALA A 455 2.92 -0.39 5.24
CA ALA A 455 2.86 1.06 5.37
C ALA A 455 3.13 1.74 4.02
N TRP A 456 4.07 1.22 3.23
CA TRP A 456 4.29 1.66 1.85
C TRP A 456 3.16 1.26 0.91
N GLY A 457 2.58 0.08 1.06
CA GLY A 457 1.41 -0.33 0.30
C GLY A 457 0.19 0.57 0.52
N TRP A 458 0.04 1.13 1.72
CA TRP A 458 -0.98 2.14 2.00
C TRP A 458 -0.61 3.49 1.37
N ARG A 459 0.66 3.91 1.45
CA ARG A 459 1.14 5.15 0.82
C ARG A 459 0.96 5.17 -0.69
N THR A 460 1.13 4.04 -1.38
CA THR A 460 0.90 3.97 -2.84
C THR A 460 -0.56 4.12 -3.23
N LEU A 461 -1.48 3.76 -2.32
CA LEU A 461 -2.92 3.92 -2.53
C LEU A 461 -3.40 5.32 -2.17
N SER A 462 -2.65 6.09 -1.40
CA SER A 462 -3.10 7.39 -0.91
C SER A 462 -2.87 8.48 -1.95
N SER A 463 -3.60 9.59 -1.85
CA SER A 463 -3.50 10.70 -2.80
C SER A 463 -2.34 11.65 -2.51
N THR A 464 -1.73 11.52 -1.32
CA THR A 464 -0.63 12.37 -0.86
C THR A 464 0.73 11.79 -1.26
N ALA A 465 1.75 12.66 -1.31
CA ALA A 465 3.12 12.21 -1.55
C ALA A 465 3.54 11.20 -0.46
N PRO A 466 4.29 10.13 -0.78
CA PRO A 466 5.26 10.07 -1.89
C PRO A 466 4.74 9.73 -3.29
N PHE A 467 3.61 9.03 -3.40
CA PHE A 467 3.05 8.60 -4.68
C PHE A 467 1.64 9.16 -4.84
N THR A 468 1.48 10.20 -5.67
CA THR A 468 0.22 10.96 -5.78
C THR A 468 -0.73 10.41 -6.85
N ASP A 469 -0.50 9.18 -7.32
CA ASP A 469 -1.29 8.54 -8.37
C ASP A 469 -2.63 7.99 -7.87
N GLY A 470 -2.78 7.86 -6.54
CA GLY A 470 -4.02 7.44 -5.90
C GLY A 470 -5.08 8.53 -5.96
N ARG A 471 -6.32 8.12 -6.22
CA ARG A 471 -7.49 9.01 -6.17
C ARG A 471 -7.69 9.58 -4.77
N ALA A 472 -8.32 10.74 -4.68
CA ALA A 472 -8.62 11.37 -3.40
C ALA A 472 -9.44 10.43 -2.50
N GLU A 473 -9.15 10.43 -1.20
CA GLU A 473 -9.82 9.60 -0.19
C GLU A 473 -11.31 9.96 -0.05
N THR A 474 -11.68 11.17 -0.47
CA THR A 474 -13.08 11.63 -0.54
C THR A 474 -13.81 11.20 -1.82
N GLU A 475 -13.10 10.66 -2.81
CA GLU A 475 -13.69 10.20 -4.07
C GLU A 475 -14.60 9.00 -3.81
N ARG A 476 -15.90 9.20 -4.05
CA ARG A 476 -16.88 8.13 -3.91
C ARG A 476 -16.84 7.24 -5.13
N GLY A 477 -16.88 5.93 -4.90
CA GLY A 477 -16.96 4.93 -5.96
C GLY A 477 -15.63 4.38 -6.44
N ASN A 478 -14.56 4.67 -5.69
CA ASN A 478 -13.24 4.06 -5.81
C ASN A 478 -13.00 3.12 -4.62
N ASP A 479 -12.67 1.86 -4.86
CA ASP A 479 -12.23 0.95 -3.80
C ASP A 479 -10.69 0.86 -3.80
N LYS A 480 -10.10 1.10 -2.62
CA LYS A 480 -8.67 0.97 -2.38
C LYS A 480 -8.41 -0.35 -1.65
N VAL A 481 -7.64 -1.24 -2.26
CA VAL A 481 -7.36 -2.58 -1.75
C VAL A 481 -5.87 -2.78 -1.59
N LEU A 482 -5.46 -3.21 -0.40
CA LEU A 482 -4.09 -3.54 -0.05
C LEU A 482 -4.00 -5.05 0.15
N ILE A 483 -3.17 -5.72 -0.65
CA ILE A 483 -2.96 -7.17 -0.60
C ILE A 483 -1.55 -7.41 -0.08
N VAL A 484 -1.44 -7.99 1.12
CA VAL A 484 -0.16 -8.35 1.73
C VAL A 484 0.06 -9.85 1.59
N LEU A 485 1.23 -10.25 1.09
CA LEU A 485 1.66 -11.64 1.09
C LEU A 485 3.02 -11.78 1.78
N THR A 486 3.16 -12.79 2.63
CA THR A 486 4.42 -13.15 3.28
C THR A 486 4.51 -14.66 3.53
N ASP A 487 5.72 -15.20 3.48
CA ASP A 487 6.02 -16.61 3.81
C ASP A 487 6.66 -16.79 5.19
N GLY A 488 6.79 -15.72 5.96
CA GLY A 488 7.57 -15.71 7.19
C GLY A 488 7.00 -14.83 8.29
N ALA A 489 7.43 -15.09 9.52
CA ALA A 489 7.24 -14.15 10.62
C ALA A 489 8.10 -12.89 10.42
N ASN A 490 7.69 -11.78 11.03
CA ASN A 490 8.51 -10.57 11.04
C ASN A 490 9.89 -10.84 11.66
N THR A 491 10.96 -10.39 10.98
CA THR A 491 12.34 -10.61 11.42
C THR A 491 13.14 -9.30 11.46
N TYR A 492 13.88 -9.16 12.55
CA TYR A 492 14.97 -8.21 12.72
C TYR A 492 16.09 -8.94 13.46
N TYR A 493 17.33 -8.70 13.07
CA TYR A 493 18.42 -9.60 13.45
C TYR A 493 19.43 -8.93 14.37
N THR A 494 19.80 -9.63 15.45
CA THR A 494 21.01 -9.34 16.20
C THR A 494 22.26 -9.60 15.35
N PRO A 495 23.36 -8.86 15.57
CA PRO A 495 24.58 -9.00 14.76
C PRO A 495 25.14 -10.42 14.69
N THR A 496 24.99 -11.18 15.77
CA THR A 496 25.51 -12.55 15.90
C THR A 496 24.59 -13.63 15.31
N SER A 497 23.37 -13.27 14.87
CA SER A 497 22.37 -14.23 14.37
C SER A 497 22.37 -14.40 12.86
N VAL A 498 23.19 -13.63 12.15
CA VAL A 498 23.33 -13.66 10.69
C VAL A 498 24.80 -13.73 10.30
N VAL A 499 25.07 -14.17 9.08
CA VAL A 499 26.40 -14.09 8.49
C VAL A 499 26.74 -12.63 8.19
N ALA A 500 27.98 -12.22 8.46
CA ALA A 500 28.46 -10.91 8.09
C ALA A 500 28.66 -10.82 6.57
N GLN A 501 28.80 -9.61 6.06
CA GLN A 501 29.06 -9.39 4.64
C GLN A 501 30.43 -9.92 4.24
N THR A 502 30.55 -10.43 3.02
CA THR A 502 31.78 -11.10 2.54
C THR A 502 33.00 -10.17 2.51
N TYR A 503 32.77 -8.86 2.41
CA TYR A 503 33.80 -7.83 2.43
C TYR A 503 34.18 -7.36 3.85
N SER A 504 33.44 -7.76 4.89
CA SER A 504 33.65 -7.27 6.27
C SER A 504 34.91 -7.80 6.95
N GLY A 505 35.53 -8.84 6.39
CA GLY A 505 36.81 -9.36 6.86
C GLY A 505 36.90 -10.88 6.84
N THR A 506 37.95 -11.42 7.46
CA THR A 506 38.11 -12.87 7.64
C THR A 506 37.05 -13.41 8.61
N ASN A 507 36.61 -14.67 8.43
CA ASN A 507 35.60 -15.34 9.27
C ASN A 507 34.19 -14.73 9.23
N TRP A 508 33.85 -13.94 8.20
CA TRP A 508 32.50 -13.37 8.02
C TRP A 508 31.37 -14.42 8.07
N ASN A 509 31.67 -15.65 7.64
CA ASN A 509 30.74 -16.78 7.59
C ASN A 509 30.39 -17.34 8.97
N TYR A 510 31.12 -16.97 10.03
CA TYR A 510 30.82 -17.31 11.42
C TYR A 510 29.89 -16.28 12.11
N GLY A 511 29.42 -15.28 11.36
CA GLY A 511 28.54 -14.21 11.82
C GLY A 511 29.27 -12.92 12.18
N GLY A 512 28.52 -11.86 12.46
CA GLY A 512 29.09 -10.58 12.87
C GLY A 512 29.15 -10.39 14.39
N ASN A 513 30.10 -9.57 14.84
CA ASN A 513 30.21 -9.13 16.24
C ASN A 513 29.30 -7.93 16.55
N ASP A 514 29.08 -7.65 17.84
CA ASP A 514 28.34 -6.47 18.34
C ASP A 514 29.21 -5.61 19.26
N LEU A 515 30.49 -5.41 18.92
CA LEU A 515 31.43 -4.68 19.79
C LEU A 515 31.06 -3.20 19.98
N ALA A 516 30.36 -2.60 19.01
CA ALA A 516 29.83 -1.25 19.10
C ALA A 516 28.53 -1.16 19.94
N ALA A 517 27.98 -2.30 20.38
CA ALA A 517 26.74 -2.41 21.13
C ALA A 517 25.51 -1.83 20.40
N SER A 518 25.47 -1.94 19.07
CA SER A 518 24.37 -1.50 18.19
C SER A 518 23.10 -2.34 18.34
N LYS A 519 23.23 -3.57 18.89
CA LYS A 519 22.15 -4.55 19.23
C LYS A 519 21.36 -5.14 18.07
N ALA A 520 21.50 -4.62 16.87
CA ALA A 520 20.96 -5.21 15.65
C ALA A 520 21.87 -4.91 14.46
N ILE A 521 21.66 -5.62 13.35
CA ILE A 521 22.18 -5.18 12.06
C ILE A 521 21.41 -3.94 11.58
N TYR A 522 22.03 -3.15 10.71
CA TYR A 522 21.38 -1.98 10.12
C TYR A 522 20.24 -2.42 9.19
N SER A 523 19.06 -1.81 9.32
CA SER A 523 17.89 -2.06 8.45
C SER A 523 16.98 -0.82 8.41
N SER A 524 15.71 -0.97 8.04
CA SER A 524 14.74 0.14 7.91
C SER A 524 14.58 0.99 9.18
N LEU A 525 14.74 0.42 10.38
CA LEU A 525 14.71 1.17 11.65
C LEU A 525 16.10 1.61 12.12
N GLY A 526 17.13 1.50 11.28
CA GLY A 526 18.52 1.74 11.62
C GLY A 526 19.09 0.67 12.56
N TYR A 527 19.92 1.07 13.51
CA TYR A 527 20.32 0.23 14.65
C TYR A 527 19.32 0.37 15.80
N ILE A 528 19.24 -0.62 16.68
CA ILE A 528 18.33 -0.55 17.83
C ILE A 528 18.89 0.37 18.92
N LEU A 529 20.20 0.38 19.10
CA LEU A 529 20.91 1.37 19.93
C LEU A 529 21.85 2.19 19.05
N PRO A 530 21.35 3.27 18.43
CA PRO A 530 22.19 4.18 17.67
C PRO A 530 23.12 4.99 18.60
N PHE A 531 24.23 5.52 18.05
CA PHE A 531 25.21 6.31 18.81
C PHE A 531 24.58 7.52 19.52
N SER A 532 23.70 8.23 18.80
CA SER A 532 22.89 9.31 19.34
C SER A 532 21.43 8.90 19.21
N ASN A 533 20.72 8.84 20.34
CA ASN A 533 19.31 8.48 20.36
C ASN A 533 18.49 9.66 20.90
N GLY A 534 17.55 10.16 20.11
CA GLY A 534 16.58 11.17 20.55
C GLY A 534 15.46 10.61 21.44
N TYR A 535 15.43 9.30 21.68
CA TYR A 535 14.36 8.59 22.36
C TYR A 535 14.88 7.80 23.58
N THR A 536 13.98 7.47 24.50
CA THR A 536 14.29 6.71 25.74
C THR A 536 14.83 5.30 25.45
N TYR A 537 14.41 4.69 24.35
CA TYR A 537 14.81 3.36 23.90
C TYR A 537 14.75 3.30 22.37
N GLY A 538 15.24 2.20 21.77
CA GLY A 538 15.30 2.05 20.32
C GLY A 538 13.95 2.22 19.61
N ARG A 539 13.96 2.76 18.39
CA ARG A 539 12.74 3.13 17.65
C ARG A 539 11.73 2.00 17.48
N MET A 540 12.21 0.77 17.34
CA MET A 540 11.37 -0.42 17.25
C MET A 540 10.40 -0.58 18.43
N PHE A 541 10.78 -0.13 19.62
CA PHE A 541 10.00 -0.31 20.83
C PHE A 541 9.08 0.88 21.16
N LEU A 542 9.15 1.96 20.38
CA LEU A 542 8.25 3.12 20.53
C LEU A 542 6.83 2.70 20.23
N GLY A 543 5.86 3.17 21.03
CA GLY A 543 4.45 2.84 20.83
C GLY A 543 4.03 1.40 21.13
N THR A 544 4.95 0.50 21.49
CA THR A 544 4.61 -0.88 21.86
C THR A 544 4.21 -1.00 23.33
N SER A 545 3.37 -1.98 23.63
CA SER A 545 2.78 -2.25 24.94
C SER A 545 3.82 -2.70 25.98
N ALA A 546 3.37 -2.85 27.24
CA ALA A 546 4.18 -3.40 28.33
C ALA A 546 4.58 -4.87 28.09
N ASN A 547 3.94 -5.57 27.15
CA ASN A 547 4.31 -6.94 26.79
C ASN A 547 5.63 -7.00 26.03
N VAL A 548 6.06 -5.91 25.40
CA VAL A 548 7.35 -5.83 24.68
C VAL A 548 8.38 -5.22 25.61
N SER A 549 9.40 -6.01 25.96
CA SER A 549 10.51 -5.52 26.77
C SER A 549 11.30 -4.46 26.01
N LYS A 550 11.67 -3.35 26.68
CA LYS A 550 12.43 -2.24 26.07
C LYS A 550 13.94 -2.43 26.16
N SER A 551 14.38 -3.46 26.89
CA SER A 551 15.79 -3.77 27.16
C SER A 551 16.18 -5.20 26.75
N ASP A 552 15.24 -5.99 26.23
CA ASP A 552 15.53 -7.29 25.63
C ASP A 552 15.81 -7.11 24.13
N TYR A 553 17.05 -7.38 23.73
CA TYR A 553 17.53 -7.22 22.37
C TYR A 553 17.57 -8.54 21.60
N SER A 554 16.69 -9.48 21.93
CA SER A 554 16.59 -10.77 21.24
C SER A 554 15.71 -10.70 19.98
N ASN A 555 16.02 -11.52 18.97
CA ASN A 555 15.22 -11.62 17.75
C ASN A 555 13.72 -11.89 18.04
N PRO A 556 13.32 -12.77 19.00
CA PRO A 556 11.92 -12.96 19.35
C PRO A 556 11.23 -11.70 19.89
N ASN A 557 11.91 -10.88 20.70
CA ASN A 557 11.34 -9.63 21.21
C ASN A 557 11.20 -8.58 20.09
N TYR A 558 12.12 -8.56 19.12
CA TYR A 558 11.98 -7.74 17.91
C TYR A 558 10.75 -8.16 17.08
N THR A 559 10.58 -9.46 16.81
CA THR A 559 9.38 -10.01 16.14
C THR A 559 8.10 -9.60 16.87
N LYS A 560 8.09 -9.68 18.21
CA LYS A 560 6.94 -9.27 19.02
C LYS A 560 6.61 -7.79 18.86
N ALA A 561 7.62 -6.91 18.91
CA ALA A 561 7.47 -5.47 18.70
C ALA A 561 6.90 -5.16 17.30
N MET A 562 7.45 -5.79 16.26
CA MET A 562 6.98 -5.63 14.88
C MET A 562 5.54 -6.12 14.69
N ASN A 563 5.13 -7.20 15.37
CA ASN A 563 3.75 -7.69 15.31
C ASN A 563 2.74 -6.72 15.95
N GLU A 564 3.11 -6.04 17.04
CA GLU A 564 2.27 -4.98 17.63
C GLU A 564 2.13 -3.76 16.69
N HIS A 565 3.23 -3.37 16.03
CA HIS A 565 3.20 -2.33 15.00
C HIS A 565 2.32 -2.71 13.82
N PHE A 566 2.46 -3.94 13.31
CA PHE A 566 1.63 -4.46 12.23
C PHE A 566 0.15 -4.38 12.58
N THR A 567 -0.23 -4.85 13.77
CA THR A 567 -1.62 -4.81 14.25
C THR A 567 -2.17 -3.38 14.28
N THR A 568 -1.38 -2.44 14.79
CA THR A 568 -1.82 -1.03 14.89
C THR A 568 -1.94 -0.39 13.50
N LEU A 569 -0.97 -0.63 12.62
CA LEU A 569 -1.00 -0.19 11.23
C LEU A 569 -2.22 -0.74 10.47
N CYS A 570 -2.56 -2.02 10.66
CA CYS A 570 -3.75 -2.63 10.06
C CYS A 570 -5.03 -1.94 10.49
N ASN A 571 -5.16 -1.61 11.77
CA ASN A 571 -6.32 -0.90 12.28
C ASN A 571 -6.42 0.52 11.73
N ASN A 572 -5.28 1.22 11.62
CA ASN A 572 -5.23 2.56 11.02
C ASN A 572 -5.61 2.54 9.53
N ALA A 573 -5.09 1.60 8.75
CA ALA A 573 -5.41 1.46 7.33
C ALA A 573 -6.91 1.16 7.11
N LYS A 574 -7.49 0.24 7.90
CA LYS A 574 -8.93 -0.06 7.85
C LYS A 574 -9.78 1.15 8.25
N ALA A 575 -9.37 1.92 9.25
CA ALA A 575 -10.03 3.16 9.64
C ALA A 575 -9.99 4.23 8.52
N ALA A 576 -8.99 4.18 7.65
CA ALA A 576 -8.88 4.99 6.44
C ALA A 576 -9.64 4.41 5.23
N ASN A 577 -10.55 3.45 5.45
CA ASN A 577 -11.34 2.76 4.42
C ASN A 577 -10.52 1.95 3.39
N ILE A 578 -9.29 1.56 3.74
CA ILE A 578 -8.51 0.61 2.93
C ILE A 578 -8.99 -0.80 3.23
N MET A 579 -9.37 -1.54 2.19
CA MET A 579 -9.66 -2.96 2.32
C MET A 579 -8.34 -3.73 2.36
N VAL A 580 -8.11 -4.47 3.43
CA VAL A 580 -6.89 -5.27 3.61
C VAL A 580 -7.16 -6.74 3.35
N MET A 581 -6.42 -7.33 2.42
CA MET A 581 -6.39 -8.75 2.11
C MET A 581 -5.01 -9.29 2.47
N THR A 582 -4.94 -10.49 3.06
CA THR A 582 -3.67 -11.05 3.52
C THR A 582 -3.51 -12.51 3.13
N ILE A 583 -2.31 -12.89 2.70
CA ILE A 583 -1.96 -14.24 2.29
C ILE A 583 -0.75 -14.71 3.10
N ALA A 584 -0.91 -15.80 3.83
CA ALA A 584 0.18 -16.54 4.44
C ALA A 584 0.62 -17.65 3.47
N LEU A 585 1.89 -17.68 3.07
CA LEU A 585 2.42 -18.70 2.16
C LEU A 585 3.28 -19.71 2.93
N ASP A 586 2.88 -20.98 2.93
CA ASP A 586 3.64 -22.10 3.51
C ASP A 586 4.01 -21.96 5.01
N LEU A 587 3.27 -21.13 5.77
CA LEU A 587 3.46 -21.01 7.21
C LEU A 587 2.98 -22.27 7.96
N ASP A 588 3.76 -22.69 8.95
CA ASP A 588 3.52 -23.88 9.76
C ASP A 588 2.88 -23.52 11.10
N ALA A 589 1.62 -23.94 11.27
CA ALA A 589 0.86 -23.74 12.50
C ALA A 589 1.47 -24.41 13.74
N THR A 590 2.39 -25.37 13.57
CA THR A 590 3.07 -26.02 14.69
C THR A 590 4.19 -25.15 15.28
N LYS A 591 4.73 -24.19 14.52
CA LYS A 591 5.75 -23.26 14.99
C LYS A 591 5.09 -22.02 15.59
N THR A 592 5.38 -21.73 16.86
CA THR A 592 4.72 -20.63 17.60
C THR A 592 4.84 -19.27 16.91
N ALA A 593 6.00 -18.93 16.34
CA ALA A 593 6.20 -17.66 15.65
C ALA A 593 5.36 -17.55 14.36
N GLU A 594 5.35 -18.60 13.54
CA GLU A 594 4.58 -18.66 12.28
C GLU A 594 3.06 -18.71 12.56
N LYS A 595 2.64 -19.45 13.60
CA LYS A 595 1.25 -19.44 14.12
C LYS A 595 0.82 -18.03 14.52
N THR A 596 1.65 -17.33 15.28
CA THR A 596 1.38 -15.95 15.73
C THR A 596 1.27 -15.00 14.53
N GLN A 597 2.15 -15.17 13.52
CA GLN A 597 2.09 -14.40 12.30
C GLN A 597 0.79 -14.66 11.51
N MET A 598 0.38 -15.92 11.34
CA MET A 598 -0.89 -16.25 10.68
C MET A 598 -2.09 -15.63 11.41
N ASP A 599 -2.11 -15.71 12.74
CA ASP A 599 -3.18 -15.11 13.53
C ASP A 599 -3.20 -13.57 13.38
N ALA A 600 -2.04 -12.93 13.31
CA ALA A 600 -1.91 -11.50 13.05
C ALA A 600 -2.37 -11.10 11.64
N LEU A 601 -2.00 -11.85 10.60
CA LEU A 601 -2.47 -11.65 9.23
C LEU A 601 -3.99 -11.79 9.15
N LYS A 602 -4.54 -12.85 9.74
CA LYS A 602 -5.99 -13.08 9.79
C LYS A 602 -6.73 -11.95 10.51
N ALA A 603 -6.22 -11.46 11.64
CA ALA A 603 -6.81 -10.33 12.36
C ALA A 603 -6.70 -8.99 11.60
N CYS A 604 -5.62 -8.81 10.84
CA CYS A 604 -5.41 -7.66 9.99
C CYS A 604 -6.45 -7.61 8.85
N SER A 605 -6.75 -8.78 8.25
CA SER A 605 -7.67 -8.91 7.11
C SER A 605 -9.07 -8.32 7.35
N SER A 606 -9.58 -7.69 6.30
CA SER A 606 -10.94 -7.14 6.25
C SER A 606 -11.97 -8.25 6.04
N ASP A 607 -13.21 -7.95 6.37
CA ASP A 607 -14.35 -8.81 6.03
C ASP A 607 -14.80 -8.56 4.59
N SER A 608 -15.16 -9.62 3.88
CA SER A 608 -15.77 -9.53 2.56
C SER A 608 -17.10 -8.78 2.63
N ARG A 609 -17.37 -7.99 1.58
CA ARG A 609 -18.64 -7.27 1.42
C ARG A 609 -19.71 -8.12 0.69
N PHE A 610 -19.32 -9.24 0.09
CA PHE A 610 -20.19 -10.06 -0.78
C PHE A 610 -20.23 -11.52 -0.35
N SER A 611 -19.07 -12.09 -0.05
CA SER A 611 -18.88 -13.50 0.25
C SER A 611 -19.17 -13.78 1.72
N LYS A 612 -19.92 -14.85 2.00
CA LYS A 612 -20.19 -15.36 3.35
C LYS A 612 -19.19 -16.45 3.70
N ASP A 613 -18.91 -16.60 5.00
CA ASP A 613 -18.01 -17.65 5.47
C ASP A 613 -18.62 -19.04 5.14
N PRO A 614 -17.90 -19.93 4.45
CA PRO A 614 -18.43 -21.26 4.09
C PRO A 614 -18.78 -22.14 5.30
N THR A 615 -18.15 -21.89 6.44
CA THR A 615 -18.34 -22.64 7.70
C THR A 615 -19.40 -22.01 8.60
N ASP A 616 -19.65 -20.71 8.45
CA ASP A 616 -20.69 -19.97 9.17
C ASP A 616 -21.32 -18.90 8.26
N PRO A 617 -22.37 -19.26 7.49
CA PRO A 617 -23.01 -18.35 6.53
C PRO A 617 -23.61 -17.07 7.16
N SER A 618 -23.73 -17.01 8.49
CA SER A 618 -24.19 -15.80 9.19
C SER A 618 -23.14 -14.69 9.21
N LYS A 619 -21.86 -15.03 9.02
CA LYS A 619 -20.73 -14.10 9.07
C LYS A 619 -20.18 -13.82 7.66
N PRO A 620 -19.66 -12.60 7.42
CA PRO A 620 -18.89 -12.34 6.21
C PRO A 620 -17.61 -13.18 6.21
N MET A 621 -17.17 -13.58 5.02
CA MET A 621 -15.91 -14.30 4.85
C MET A 621 -14.73 -13.38 5.21
N LYS A 622 -13.76 -13.88 5.97
CA LYS A 622 -12.48 -13.15 6.18
C LYS A 622 -11.62 -13.21 4.93
N LEU A 623 -11.06 -12.07 4.53
CA LEU A 623 -10.16 -11.94 3.38
C LEU A 623 -8.72 -12.36 3.74
N PHE A 624 -8.60 -13.57 4.29
CA PHE A 624 -7.35 -14.19 4.67
C PHE A 624 -7.24 -15.58 4.04
N TRP A 625 -6.10 -15.85 3.41
CA TRP A 625 -5.77 -17.13 2.80
C TRP A 625 -4.52 -17.71 3.44
N ASN A 626 -4.62 -18.97 3.86
CA ASN A 626 -3.47 -19.77 4.30
C ASN A 626 -3.06 -20.70 3.16
N SER A 627 -2.26 -20.16 2.24
CA SER A 627 -1.89 -20.78 0.98
C SER A 627 -0.70 -21.71 1.16
N THR A 628 -0.65 -22.75 0.33
CA THR A 628 0.56 -23.54 0.11
C THR A 628 1.12 -23.25 -1.28
N GLY A 629 2.36 -23.66 -1.54
CA GLY A 629 2.93 -23.60 -2.89
C GLY A 629 2.05 -24.27 -3.97
N ALA A 630 1.24 -25.27 -3.60
CA ALA A 630 0.29 -25.92 -4.51
C ALA A 630 -1.03 -25.15 -4.71
N THR A 631 -1.53 -24.45 -3.70
CA THR A 631 -2.86 -23.79 -3.73
C THR A 631 -2.80 -22.30 -4.07
N LEU A 632 -1.62 -21.70 -4.06
CA LEU A 632 -1.43 -20.26 -4.21
C LEU A 632 -2.12 -19.68 -5.46
N SER A 633 -2.03 -20.34 -6.61
CA SER A 633 -2.67 -19.87 -7.85
C SER A 633 -4.20 -19.83 -7.71
N ASP A 634 -4.80 -20.81 -7.03
CA ASP A 634 -6.26 -20.84 -6.84
C ASP A 634 -6.73 -19.79 -5.84
N ASP A 635 -5.93 -19.52 -4.80
CA ASP A 635 -6.20 -18.45 -3.84
C ASP A 635 -6.15 -17.06 -4.53
N PHE A 636 -5.19 -16.84 -5.45
CA PHE A 636 -5.14 -15.61 -6.26
C PHE A 636 -6.33 -15.47 -7.21
N LYS A 637 -6.87 -16.56 -7.77
CA LYS A 637 -8.13 -16.52 -8.55
C LYS A 637 -9.32 -16.14 -7.67
N ALA A 638 -9.39 -16.67 -6.45
CA ALA A 638 -10.45 -16.33 -5.49
C ALA A 638 -10.40 -14.83 -5.12
N ILE A 639 -9.19 -14.30 -4.90
CA ILE A 639 -8.95 -12.86 -4.70
C ILE A 639 -9.41 -12.07 -5.92
N GLY A 640 -9.02 -12.49 -7.13
CA GLY A 640 -9.45 -11.85 -8.38
C GLY A 640 -10.97 -11.76 -8.49
N ASN A 641 -11.69 -12.83 -8.14
CA ASN A 641 -13.16 -12.87 -8.15
C ASN A 641 -13.77 -11.92 -7.10
N GLU A 642 -13.22 -11.86 -5.89
CA GLU A 642 -13.67 -10.93 -4.86
C GLU A 642 -13.47 -9.46 -5.29
N LEU A 643 -12.32 -9.16 -5.91
CA LEU A 643 -12.03 -7.84 -6.48
C LEU A 643 -12.97 -7.46 -7.62
N SER A 644 -13.34 -8.44 -8.46
CA SER A 644 -14.36 -8.23 -9.49
C SER A 644 -15.73 -7.90 -8.88
N ASN A 645 -16.12 -8.59 -7.81
CA ASN A 645 -17.41 -8.38 -7.14
C ASN A 645 -17.51 -7.00 -6.47
N LEU A 646 -16.41 -6.47 -5.91
CA LEU A 646 -16.35 -5.12 -5.33
C LEU A 646 -16.80 -4.01 -6.27
N ARG A 647 -16.75 -4.25 -7.57
CA ARG A 647 -17.07 -3.26 -8.61
C ARG A 647 -18.57 -3.14 -8.89
N ILE A 648 -19.41 -3.96 -8.26
CA ILE A 648 -20.88 -3.87 -8.36
C ILE A 648 -21.42 -3.32 -7.04
N VAL A 649 -22.14 -2.19 -7.08
CA VAL A 649 -22.90 -1.68 -5.93
C VAL A 649 -24.38 -1.68 -6.27
N SER A 650 -25.16 -2.42 -5.49
CA SER A 650 -26.63 -2.42 -5.51
C SER A 650 -27.18 -1.22 -4.77
#